data_AF-A0A9D9PSJ3-F1
#
_entry.id   AF-A0A9D9PSJ3-F1
#
_cell.length_a   1.000
_cell.length_b   1.000
_cell.length_c   1.000
_cell.angle_alpha   90.00
_cell.angle_beta   90.00
_cell.angle_gamma   90.00
#
_symmetry.space_group_name_H-M   'P 1'
#
loop_
_entity.id
_entity.type
_entity.pdbx_description
1 polymer ?
#
loop_
_entity_poly.entity_id
_entity_poly.type
_entity_poly.pdbx_seq_one_letter_code
_entity_poly.pdbx_strand_id
1 'polypeptide(L)'
;MTKMLKRSLAGLLGGAMLFSMALVFPEPDTEVNAASICKINTNKTYQTIKGFGGINLREWTGYDLTDAEVQRAFGNGEKELGMSILRIFVNDDRNQWNKAIPVAQKAQKLGATVFATPWNPPASMRTNGNGKPRGGKYVLKDGAEGQYAKHLNDFIKYCEGQGVNLYSVAVQNEPDWSGEWTYWSPERAANFMANYGKQVTEGTKAKLMSPESFSYSKDYYNAILNNKQAFENCGLFGTHFYGTQRNAMDFPALENCGKDIWMTEVYVPDSKVSCEAYPQSLDQSENIHNGLVVGNMNAYVVWYIKRNYGPLNESGQISKRGYCMAQYSKYVRPGDVRIDATEQPESNILVSAFKHSAEQIEIVAINKGNGEVTQQFSVDGRSITNVDRYRTSANENIAPTKGMEYSGSSFYAQLPSKSVSTFIVSLKSDGVQVPSDPEKPVVTEPLKPDENGYYFHDTFEGNASGWTGHGSSDVTLSGRTHWQGAESLLIQNREKSWNGAEKDLDSNTFKAGTAYSISVCAAGLDGESVQNFKMSLQYTDSNGETKYTDIAAAQTVKGEFVQLANQNFRLPENGKNFKIYVETESGTDNFYIDEAIVAVAGTAVNGPEGVKITSVRGDLDGDGRITVADLTILKSGVINGFRSESEKLNADVDQSREVNAADAVYVREYLLGIISEFPVNYTGPAISDTDKAKYESAFSGLTLTKSWKYDGENNPLTTQRFGADPGWMVYDGRLYIYTTNDAFEYNNGNMRENSYDVGTINCVSTADMVNWTDHGAIPVAGRHGKTQGGAAAWAGRSWAPDAAWKMIDGKPKFFLYFANNGSGIGVLTADSPTGPWKDPIGHELISRSTPNCGNVAWLFDPGVYYDEATDEAYLFFGGGKNDNDGTGYDNPKTGRVVKLGKDMISLDGAPQITETPYLFEDSSLIKIGNTWYYSFCANWHVPSGTNINGVSFGSADICYMTSSNPLGPWNKSSFKGMVFRNTGSQKIDNGGNNHHSIIYFKDKYYVAYHARQHEMRMGVNGGKGFNYRSTQINEATFNAGNGTITCNGDMKGVSAIDTLDPYKRVEAETMQNQAGINVRGVGNTVVTDVNKGDWIRVTNVKFDKKTAVLKAKAGSKNGGVIKVCTKQNGDAVAYIDVPAGDLREVEVPVFGDLSGTTDLYFIFSADGIEFDYWQFS
;
A
#
# COMPACT_ATOMS: atom_id res chain seq x y z
N MET A 1 30.88 -55.71 2.45
CA MET A 1 31.56 -55.65 1.15
C MET A 1 31.29 -54.27 0.56
N THR A 2 32.21 -53.32 0.78
CA THR A 2 33.25 -52.94 -0.20
C THR A 2 32.64 -52.58 -1.53
N LYS A 3 32.48 -51.28 -1.80
CA LYS A 3 33.54 -50.29 -2.03
C LYS A 3 33.65 -50.12 -3.53
N MET A 4 33.56 -48.85 -3.91
CA MET A 4 34.46 -48.21 -4.86
C MET A 4 34.32 -48.64 -6.32
N LEU A 5 34.05 -47.78 -7.28
CA LEU A 5 34.50 -46.40 -7.51
C LEU A 5 34.86 -46.46 -9.00
N LYS A 6 34.28 -45.58 -9.81
CA LYS A 6 35.04 -44.57 -10.59
C LYS A 6 34.34 -44.27 -11.92
N ARG A 7 33.96 -42.98 -12.01
CA ARG A 7 34.39 -42.05 -13.07
C ARG A 7 33.71 -42.25 -14.43
N SER A 8 32.74 -41.38 -14.77
CA SER A 8 32.92 -40.13 -15.56
C SER A 8 33.25 -40.45 -17.03
N LEU A 9 32.61 -39.91 -18.07
CA LEU A 9 31.97 -38.61 -18.28
C LEU A 9 31.36 -38.64 -19.72
N ALA A 10 30.32 -37.86 -19.98
CA ALA A 10 29.91 -37.30 -21.29
C ALA A 10 29.17 -38.16 -22.34
N GLY A 11 28.06 -37.61 -22.86
CA GLY A 11 27.39 -38.02 -24.12
C GLY A 11 25.86 -38.12 -24.01
N LEU A 12 25.13 -37.01 -23.85
CA LEU A 12 24.29 -36.38 -24.89
C LEU A 12 23.19 -37.28 -25.48
N LEU A 13 21.94 -36.91 -25.18
CA LEU A 13 20.82 -36.71 -26.11
C LEU A 13 20.82 -37.52 -27.43
N GLY A 14 19.74 -38.29 -27.65
CA GLY A 14 19.09 -38.31 -28.96
C GLY A 14 18.54 -39.65 -29.47
N GLY A 15 17.27 -39.62 -29.91
CA GLY A 15 16.72 -40.52 -30.94
C GLY A 15 15.73 -41.56 -30.42
N ALA A 16 14.41 -41.34 -30.34
CA ALA A 16 13.43 -41.09 -31.41
C ALA A 16 13.02 -42.34 -32.20
N MET A 17 11.69 -42.61 -32.19
CA MET A 17 10.82 -43.03 -33.33
C MET A 17 11.06 -44.44 -33.94
N LEU A 18 10.09 -45.22 -34.48
CA LEU A 18 8.67 -45.12 -34.83
C LEU A 18 8.20 -46.51 -35.39
N PHE A 19 6.88 -46.63 -35.66
CA PHE A 19 6.12 -47.62 -36.49
C PHE A 19 5.58 -48.90 -35.80
N SER A 20 4.30 -49.34 -35.94
CA SER A 20 3.15 -48.90 -36.74
C SER A 20 1.80 -49.61 -36.41
N MET A 21 0.70 -48.84 -36.39
CA MET A 21 -0.71 -49.02 -36.86
C MET A 21 -1.47 -50.38 -36.99
N ALA A 22 -2.75 -50.35 -36.51
CA ALA A 22 -4.05 -50.77 -37.11
C ALA A 22 -4.94 -51.59 -36.11
N LEU A 23 -6.25 -51.40 -35.87
CA LEU A 23 -7.36 -50.63 -36.47
C LEU A 23 -8.50 -50.47 -35.42
N VAL A 24 -9.29 -49.42 -35.59
CA VAL A 24 -10.27 -48.80 -34.67
C VAL A 24 -11.72 -49.11 -35.11
N PHE A 25 -12.64 -49.25 -34.15
CA PHE A 25 -14.05 -48.84 -34.31
C PHE A 25 -14.26 -47.56 -33.49
N PRO A 26 -14.99 -46.54 -34.00
CA PRO A 26 -15.13 -45.27 -33.29
C PRO A 26 -16.25 -45.34 -32.23
N GLU A 27 -15.88 -45.25 -30.95
CA GLU A 27 -16.73 -44.67 -29.91
C GLU A 27 -16.48 -43.15 -29.87
N PRO A 28 -17.42 -42.32 -29.40
CA PRO A 28 -17.25 -40.88 -29.42
C PRO A 28 -16.12 -40.50 -28.46
N ASP A 29 -15.04 -39.92 -29.00
CA ASP A 29 -13.96 -39.33 -28.23
C ASP A 29 -14.51 -38.23 -27.32
N THR A 30 -14.63 -38.52 -26.02
CA THR A 30 -14.70 -37.47 -25.00
C THR A 30 -13.26 -36.99 -24.75
N GLU A 31 -12.86 -35.91 -25.41
CA GLU A 31 -11.64 -35.18 -25.05
C GLU A 31 -11.75 -34.72 -23.58
N VAL A 32 -10.90 -35.27 -22.71
CA VAL A 32 -10.73 -34.81 -21.33
C VAL A 32 -9.58 -33.81 -21.34
N ASN A 33 -9.87 -32.53 -21.09
CA ASN A 33 -8.85 -31.50 -20.90
C ASN A 33 -8.43 -31.46 -19.43
N ALA A 34 -7.12 -31.38 -19.19
CA ALA A 34 -6.56 -31.13 -17.85
C ALA A 34 -6.45 -29.62 -17.62
N ALA A 35 -7.20 -29.09 -16.65
CA ALA A 35 -7.13 -27.69 -16.27
C ALA A 35 -5.85 -27.38 -15.48
N SER A 36 -5.48 -26.08 -15.42
CA SER A 36 -4.40 -25.63 -14.55
C SER A 36 -4.75 -25.85 -13.07
N ILE A 37 -3.74 -25.97 -12.19
CA ILE A 37 -3.97 -26.23 -10.76
C ILE A 37 -4.76 -25.06 -10.14
N CYS A 38 -5.90 -25.37 -9.51
CA CYS A 38 -6.64 -24.41 -8.71
C CYS A 38 -6.04 -24.34 -7.31
N LYS A 39 -5.29 -23.28 -7.03
CA LYS A 39 -4.71 -23.02 -5.71
C LYS A 39 -5.71 -22.32 -4.82
N ILE A 40 -5.77 -22.72 -3.55
CA ILE A 40 -6.63 -22.16 -2.51
C ILE A 40 -5.75 -21.74 -1.34
N ASN A 41 -5.72 -20.44 -1.05
CA ASN A 41 -4.96 -19.89 0.04
C ASN A 41 -5.90 -19.51 1.20
N THR A 42 -5.89 -20.33 2.24
CA THR A 42 -6.77 -20.18 3.42
C THR A 42 -6.40 -19.01 4.34
N ASN A 43 -5.24 -18.38 4.12
CA ASN A 43 -4.74 -17.25 4.92
C ASN A 43 -5.08 -15.90 4.27
N LYS A 44 -5.35 -15.87 2.97
CA LYS A 44 -5.78 -14.65 2.28
C LYS A 44 -7.30 -14.56 2.26
N THR A 45 -7.86 -13.72 3.12
CA THR A 45 -9.30 -13.53 3.30
C THR A 45 -9.80 -12.27 2.59
N TYR A 46 -11.07 -12.28 2.21
CA TYR A 46 -11.81 -11.14 1.66
C TYR A 46 -12.98 -10.79 2.58
N GLN A 47 -14.20 -10.72 2.06
CA GLN A 47 -15.39 -10.34 2.79
C GLN A 47 -16.02 -11.50 3.56
N THR A 48 -16.64 -11.19 4.70
CA THR A 48 -17.51 -12.11 5.43
C THR A 48 -18.87 -12.24 4.73
N ILE A 49 -19.32 -13.47 4.52
CA ILE A 49 -20.61 -13.78 3.93
C ILE A 49 -21.70 -13.57 5.00
N LYS A 50 -22.71 -12.79 4.66
CA LYS A 50 -23.91 -12.51 5.49
C LYS A 50 -25.07 -13.43 5.14
N GLY A 51 -25.03 -14.07 3.97
CA GLY A 51 -25.95 -15.12 3.60
C GLY A 51 -26.60 -14.98 2.24
N PHE A 52 -27.58 -15.84 2.02
CA PHE A 52 -28.27 -16.01 0.74
C PHE A 52 -29.76 -16.07 0.98
N GLY A 53 -30.56 -15.45 0.10
CA GLY A 53 -31.97 -15.27 0.40
C GLY A 53 -32.87 -14.98 -0.78
N GLY A 54 -34.10 -14.60 -0.47
CA GLY A 54 -35.04 -14.05 -1.44
C GLY A 54 -36.13 -13.19 -0.80
N ILE A 55 -36.96 -12.56 -1.62
CA ILE A 55 -38.15 -11.84 -1.17
C ILE A 55 -39.37 -12.75 -1.03
N ASN A 56 -40.18 -12.46 -0.03
CA ASN A 56 -41.57 -12.85 0.02
C ASN A 56 -42.45 -11.59 -0.09
N LEU A 57 -43.26 -11.50 -1.15
CA LEU A 57 -44.05 -10.31 -1.48
C LEU A 57 -45.48 -10.71 -1.87
N ARG A 58 -46.28 -11.05 -0.86
CA ARG A 58 -47.66 -11.56 -1.04
C ARG A 58 -48.63 -10.53 -1.63
N GLU A 59 -48.32 -9.25 -1.49
CA GLU A 59 -49.13 -8.15 -1.99
C GLU A 59 -49.26 -8.18 -3.52
N TRP A 60 -48.23 -8.69 -4.21
CA TRP A 60 -48.20 -8.73 -5.67
C TRP A 60 -48.52 -10.13 -6.20
N THR A 61 -48.11 -11.18 -5.49
CA THR A 61 -48.37 -12.55 -5.91
C THR A 61 -49.79 -13.03 -5.56
N GLY A 62 -50.42 -12.42 -4.55
CA GLY A 62 -51.73 -12.82 -4.04
C GLY A 62 -51.70 -14.06 -3.14
N TYR A 63 -50.53 -14.65 -2.91
CA TYR A 63 -50.32 -15.80 -2.03
C TYR A 63 -49.11 -15.58 -1.11
N ASP A 64 -49.08 -16.28 0.01
CA ASP A 64 -47.98 -16.24 0.98
C ASP A 64 -47.27 -17.61 1.01
N LEU A 65 -46.05 -17.67 1.54
CA LEU A 65 -45.39 -18.96 1.78
C LEU A 65 -46.10 -19.70 2.92
N THR A 66 -46.41 -20.98 2.69
CA THR A 66 -46.87 -21.89 3.74
C THR A 66 -45.74 -22.25 4.70
N ASP A 67 -46.06 -22.72 5.89
CA ASP A 67 -45.07 -23.11 6.91
C ASP A 67 -44.07 -24.15 6.38
N ALA A 68 -44.56 -25.11 5.59
CA ALA A 68 -43.72 -26.11 4.95
C ALA A 68 -42.80 -25.53 3.87
N GLU A 69 -43.22 -24.47 3.18
CA GLU A 69 -42.39 -23.77 2.19
C GLU A 69 -41.37 -22.85 2.86
N VAL A 70 -41.73 -22.21 3.98
CA VAL A 70 -40.77 -21.45 4.80
C VAL A 70 -39.69 -22.40 5.35
N GLN A 71 -40.08 -23.54 5.92
CA GLN A 71 -39.14 -24.58 6.36
C GLN A 71 -38.25 -25.04 5.20
N ARG A 72 -38.84 -25.26 4.01
CA ARG A 72 -38.08 -25.68 2.83
C ARG A 72 -37.10 -24.62 2.31
N ALA A 73 -37.44 -23.34 2.42
CA ALA A 73 -36.57 -22.26 2.00
C ALA A 73 -35.44 -22.02 2.99
N PHE A 74 -35.75 -21.91 4.29
CA PHE A 74 -34.81 -21.42 5.31
C PHE A 74 -34.16 -22.52 6.15
N GLY A 75 -34.79 -23.70 6.26
CA GLY A 75 -34.18 -24.85 6.91
C GLY A 75 -32.98 -25.39 6.11
N ASN A 76 -32.12 -26.17 6.78
CA ASN A 76 -30.91 -26.73 6.18
C ASN A 76 -30.85 -28.27 6.09
N GLY A 77 -31.97 -28.97 6.27
CA GLY A 77 -32.10 -30.42 6.10
C GLY A 77 -32.03 -30.90 4.64
N GLU A 78 -32.10 -32.21 4.41
CA GLU A 78 -31.87 -32.85 3.10
C GLU A 78 -32.73 -32.28 1.95
N LYS A 79 -33.96 -31.85 2.23
CA LYS A 79 -34.92 -31.32 1.24
C LYS A 79 -35.19 -29.83 1.43
N GLU A 80 -34.18 -29.09 1.87
CA GLU A 80 -34.28 -27.68 2.23
C GLU A 80 -33.09 -26.90 1.65
N LEU A 81 -33.30 -25.61 1.34
CA LEU A 81 -32.39 -24.77 0.57
C LEU A 81 -31.31 -24.07 1.41
N GLY A 82 -31.48 -23.97 2.72
CA GLY A 82 -30.54 -23.30 3.61
C GLY A 82 -30.49 -21.78 3.43
N MET A 83 -31.53 -21.13 2.90
CA MET A 83 -31.54 -19.66 2.85
C MET A 83 -31.42 -19.07 4.26
N SER A 84 -30.73 -17.95 4.37
CA SER A 84 -30.42 -17.26 5.63
C SER A 84 -30.79 -15.77 5.61
N ILE A 85 -31.33 -15.27 4.50
CA ILE A 85 -31.81 -13.89 4.38
C ILE A 85 -33.24 -13.88 3.83
N LEU A 86 -34.13 -13.13 4.48
CA LEU A 86 -35.46 -12.82 3.98
C LEU A 86 -35.58 -11.32 3.72
N ARG A 87 -35.96 -10.95 2.50
CA ARG A 87 -36.41 -9.60 2.19
C ARG A 87 -37.92 -9.51 2.37
N ILE A 88 -38.40 -8.40 2.96
CA ILE A 88 -39.82 -8.10 3.12
C ILE A 88 -40.17 -6.71 2.59
N PHE A 89 -41.46 -6.49 2.37
CA PHE A 89 -41.98 -5.24 1.81
C PHE A 89 -42.41 -4.24 2.87
N VAL A 90 -41.95 -3.00 2.75
CA VAL A 90 -42.51 -1.86 3.47
C VAL A 90 -43.70 -1.33 2.67
N ASN A 91 -44.90 -1.75 3.05
CA ASN A 91 -46.12 -1.28 2.41
C ASN A 91 -46.33 0.23 2.63
N ASP A 92 -46.80 0.94 1.60
CA ASP A 92 -47.10 2.38 1.67
C ASP A 92 -48.42 2.67 2.42
N ASP A 93 -49.29 1.67 2.59
CA ASP A 93 -50.42 1.67 3.52
C ASP A 93 -50.09 0.91 4.81
N ARG A 94 -49.98 1.64 5.92
CA ARG A 94 -49.67 1.08 7.25
C ARG A 94 -50.67 0.01 7.72
N ASN A 95 -51.91 0.04 7.22
CA ASN A 95 -52.92 -0.96 7.57
C ASN A 95 -52.62 -2.35 6.95
N GLN A 96 -51.63 -2.43 6.07
CA GLN A 96 -51.21 -3.66 5.39
C GLN A 96 -49.90 -4.23 5.95
N TRP A 97 -49.22 -3.55 6.88
CA TRP A 97 -47.93 -4.01 7.42
C TRP A 97 -47.99 -5.39 8.09
N ASN A 98 -49.15 -5.79 8.60
CA ASN A 98 -49.38 -7.12 9.17
C ASN A 98 -49.13 -8.26 8.17
N LYS A 99 -49.15 -8.00 6.86
CA LYS A 99 -48.92 -8.99 5.81
C LYS A 99 -47.49 -9.54 5.80
N ALA A 100 -46.49 -8.72 6.13
CA ALA A 100 -45.08 -9.12 6.10
C ALA A 100 -44.67 -9.98 7.33
N ILE A 101 -45.44 -9.93 8.41
CA ILE A 101 -45.05 -10.46 9.73
C ILE A 101 -45.01 -12.00 9.80
N PRO A 102 -46.02 -12.76 9.33
CA PRO A 102 -46.08 -14.21 9.62
C PRO A 102 -44.90 -15.00 9.06
N VAL A 103 -44.50 -14.73 7.82
CA VAL A 103 -43.32 -15.37 7.20
C VAL A 103 -42.03 -14.87 7.83
N ALA A 104 -41.93 -13.58 8.14
CA ALA A 104 -40.74 -13.04 8.80
C ALA A 104 -40.50 -13.69 10.18
N GLN A 105 -41.53 -13.82 11.02
CA GLN A 105 -41.41 -14.50 12.32
C GLN A 105 -40.93 -15.94 12.18
N LYS A 106 -41.45 -16.69 11.19
CA LYS A 106 -41.08 -18.08 10.97
C LYS A 106 -39.67 -18.22 10.40
N ALA A 107 -39.30 -17.39 9.43
CA ALA A 107 -37.95 -17.36 8.89
C ALA A 107 -36.92 -16.98 9.97
N GLN A 108 -37.19 -15.99 10.82
CA GLN A 108 -36.30 -15.63 11.94
C GLN A 108 -36.16 -16.74 12.98
N LYS A 109 -37.22 -17.52 13.23
CA LYS A 109 -37.14 -18.71 14.10
C LYS A 109 -36.23 -19.79 13.52
N LEU A 110 -35.98 -19.77 12.22
CA LEU A 110 -35.04 -20.64 11.50
C LEU A 110 -33.69 -19.94 11.27
N GLY A 111 -33.40 -18.85 12.00
CA GLY A 111 -32.12 -18.14 11.93
C GLY A 111 -31.97 -17.14 10.79
N ALA A 112 -33.04 -16.83 10.03
CA ALA A 112 -32.93 -15.89 8.92
C ALA A 112 -32.74 -14.44 9.39
N THR A 113 -31.85 -13.71 8.71
CA THR A 113 -31.74 -12.26 8.81
C THR A 113 -32.84 -11.60 7.98
N VAL A 114 -33.59 -10.64 8.54
CA VAL A 114 -34.69 -9.97 7.83
C VAL A 114 -34.33 -8.51 7.55
N PHE A 115 -34.49 -8.08 6.30
CA PHE A 115 -34.44 -6.66 5.93
C PHE A 115 -35.66 -6.25 5.11
N ALA A 116 -35.96 -4.96 5.10
CA ALA A 116 -37.16 -4.43 4.49
C ALA A 116 -36.88 -3.36 3.44
N THR A 117 -37.69 -3.34 2.38
CA THR A 117 -37.58 -2.34 1.30
C THR A 117 -38.93 -1.68 0.98
N PRO A 118 -38.98 -0.34 0.85
CA PRO A 118 -40.12 0.39 0.29
C PRO A 118 -40.03 0.56 -1.23
N TRP A 119 -41.17 0.49 -1.92
CA TRP A 119 -41.30 0.91 -3.33
C TRP A 119 -41.86 2.32 -3.45
N ASN A 120 -42.68 2.73 -2.49
CA ASN A 120 -43.34 4.02 -2.52
C ASN A 120 -43.48 4.61 -1.11
N PRO A 121 -43.44 5.94 -0.99
CA PRO A 121 -43.95 6.62 0.19
C PRO A 121 -45.50 6.57 0.22
N PRO A 122 -46.12 6.79 1.39
CA PRO A 122 -47.57 6.88 1.52
C PRO A 122 -48.22 7.84 0.53
N ALA A 123 -49.45 7.55 0.10
CA ALA A 123 -50.16 8.34 -0.92
C ALA A 123 -50.27 9.84 -0.58
N SER A 124 -50.34 10.20 0.70
CA SER A 124 -50.36 11.59 1.16
C SER A 124 -49.06 12.37 0.88
N MET A 125 -47.94 11.67 0.74
CA MET A 125 -46.58 12.24 0.65
C MET A 125 -46.03 12.30 -0.79
N ARG A 126 -46.77 11.82 -1.79
CA ARG A 126 -46.32 11.75 -3.20
C ARG A 126 -47.23 12.48 -4.18
N THR A 127 -46.68 12.83 -5.33
CA THR A 127 -47.40 13.29 -6.53
C THR A 127 -47.09 12.35 -7.70
N ASN A 128 -47.87 12.47 -8.78
CA ASN A 128 -47.60 11.72 -10.01
C ASN A 128 -46.30 12.22 -10.64
N GLY A 129 -45.45 11.27 -11.06
CA GLY A 129 -44.29 11.53 -11.90
C GLY A 129 -44.65 11.49 -13.38
N ASN A 130 -43.64 11.35 -14.23
CA ASN A 130 -43.82 11.30 -15.69
C ASN A 130 -43.96 9.87 -16.26
N GLY A 131 -43.96 8.85 -15.39
CA GLY A 131 -44.07 7.43 -15.76
C GLY A 131 -42.84 6.84 -16.43
N LYS A 132 -41.70 7.53 -16.45
CA LYS A 132 -40.44 7.06 -17.04
C LYS A 132 -39.48 6.50 -15.97
N PRO A 133 -38.52 5.63 -16.33
CA PRO A 133 -37.54 5.06 -15.40
C PRO A 133 -36.80 6.09 -14.52
N ARG A 134 -36.43 7.25 -15.08
CA ARG A 134 -35.82 8.37 -14.35
C ARG A 134 -36.78 9.55 -14.17
N GLY A 135 -37.98 9.25 -13.69
CA GLY A 135 -39.02 10.25 -13.45
C GLY A 135 -40.25 9.73 -12.72
N GLY A 136 -40.35 8.42 -12.52
CA GLY A 136 -41.23 7.79 -11.55
C GLY A 136 -42.65 7.67 -12.05
N LYS A 137 -43.37 6.62 -11.64
CA LYS A 137 -44.84 6.72 -11.54
C LYS A 137 -45.22 7.80 -10.53
N TYR A 138 -44.41 7.91 -9.47
CA TYR A 138 -44.56 8.89 -8.42
C TYR A 138 -43.24 9.60 -8.12
N VAL A 139 -43.35 10.77 -7.50
CA VAL A 139 -42.23 11.48 -6.87
C VAL A 139 -42.64 11.90 -5.47
N LEU A 140 -41.68 11.91 -4.54
CA LEU A 140 -41.92 12.43 -3.19
C LEU A 140 -42.17 13.95 -3.27
N LYS A 141 -43.20 14.44 -2.56
CA LYS A 141 -43.47 15.87 -2.44
C LYS A 141 -42.31 16.57 -1.74
N ASP A 142 -41.96 17.76 -2.21
CA ASP A 142 -40.93 18.58 -1.58
C ASP A 142 -41.33 18.91 -0.13
N GLY A 143 -40.41 18.69 0.82
CA GLY A 143 -40.65 18.88 2.25
C GLY A 143 -41.31 17.68 2.95
N ALA A 144 -41.64 16.60 2.24
CA ALA A 144 -42.20 15.39 2.83
C ALA A 144 -41.14 14.40 3.33
N GLU A 145 -39.84 14.68 3.17
CA GLU A 145 -38.73 13.81 3.54
C GLU A 145 -38.79 13.37 5.01
N GLY A 146 -38.95 14.30 5.95
CA GLY A 146 -39.06 13.95 7.38
C GLY A 146 -40.30 13.10 7.71
N GLN A 147 -41.39 13.24 6.96
CA GLN A 147 -42.59 12.40 7.13
C GLN A 147 -42.35 10.99 6.59
N TYR A 148 -41.66 10.88 5.46
CA TYR A 148 -41.27 9.59 4.90
C TYR A 148 -40.27 8.86 5.79
N ALA A 149 -39.27 9.56 6.33
CA ALA A 149 -38.34 9.00 7.30
C ALA A 149 -39.05 8.46 8.54
N LYS A 150 -40.06 9.21 9.04
CA LYS A 150 -40.92 8.73 10.13
C LYS A 150 -41.70 7.48 9.75
N HIS A 151 -42.26 7.39 8.53
CA HIS A 151 -42.98 6.20 8.06
C HIS A 151 -42.08 4.95 8.08
N LEU A 152 -40.83 5.06 7.62
CA LEU A 152 -39.87 3.96 7.68
C LEU A 152 -39.53 3.56 9.13
N ASN A 153 -39.31 4.53 10.01
CA ASN A 153 -39.07 4.26 11.44
C ASN A 153 -40.27 3.60 12.13
N ASP A 154 -41.48 4.08 11.84
CA ASP A 154 -42.73 3.51 12.36
C ASP A 154 -42.91 2.06 11.88
N PHE A 155 -42.50 1.72 10.65
CA PHE A 155 -42.52 0.34 10.17
C PHE A 155 -41.53 -0.55 10.94
N ILE A 156 -40.29 -0.07 11.17
CA ILE A 156 -39.29 -0.81 11.97
C ILE A 156 -39.86 -1.11 13.35
N LYS A 157 -40.39 -0.09 14.04
CA LYS A 157 -40.97 -0.23 15.38
C LYS A 157 -42.21 -1.13 15.39
N TYR A 158 -43.01 -1.10 14.32
CA TYR A 158 -44.13 -2.02 14.16
C TYR A 158 -43.63 -3.47 14.08
N CYS A 159 -42.62 -3.76 13.25
CA CYS A 159 -42.01 -5.09 13.18
C CYS A 159 -41.46 -5.53 14.53
N GLU A 160 -40.69 -4.68 15.23
CA GLU A 160 -40.15 -4.98 16.56
C GLU A 160 -41.27 -5.28 17.56
N GLY A 161 -42.36 -4.50 17.56
CA GLY A 161 -43.55 -4.74 18.39
C GLY A 161 -44.32 -6.02 18.06
N GLN A 162 -44.10 -6.59 16.86
CA GLN A 162 -44.61 -7.90 16.46
C GLN A 162 -43.57 -9.03 16.65
N GLY A 163 -42.43 -8.75 17.28
CA GLY A 163 -41.36 -9.73 17.51
C GLY A 163 -40.54 -10.06 16.27
N VAL A 164 -40.53 -9.17 15.27
CA VAL A 164 -39.67 -9.26 14.07
C VAL A 164 -38.57 -8.21 14.16
N ASN A 165 -37.33 -8.65 14.32
CA ASN A 165 -36.19 -7.74 14.41
C ASN A 165 -35.61 -7.49 13.01
N LEU A 166 -35.70 -6.25 12.51
CA LEU A 166 -35.10 -5.91 11.22
C LEU A 166 -33.60 -5.65 11.38
N TYR A 167 -32.80 -6.29 10.54
CA TYR A 167 -31.39 -5.97 10.40
C TYR A 167 -31.20 -4.61 9.72
N SER A 168 -31.99 -4.34 8.68
CA SER A 168 -31.97 -3.06 7.99
C SER A 168 -33.27 -2.70 7.29
N VAL A 169 -33.42 -1.42 6.96
CA VAL A 169 -34.43 -0.90 6.03
C VAL A 169 -33.77 -0.08 4.93
N ALA A 170 -34.12 -0.32 3.67
CA ALA A 170 -33.62 0.45 2.53
C ALA A 170 -34.36 1.78 2.37
N VAL A 171 -33.69 2.77 1.78
CA VAL A 171 -34.30 4.08 1.46
C VAL A 171 -35.41 3.93 0.42
N GLN A 172 -35.13 3.19 -0.66
CA GLN A 172 -35.99 3.10 -1.84
C GLN A 172 -35.52 1.94 -2.75
N ASN A 173 -36.48 1.14 -3.22
CA ASN A 173 -36.26 0.18 -4.29
C ASN A 173 -36.10 0.88 -5.64
N GLU A 174 -35.06 0.51 -6.40
CA GLU A 174 -34.84 0.85 -7.82
C GLU A 174 -35.21 2.30 -8.16
N PRO A 175 -34.59 3.28 -7.46
CA PRO A 175 -34.93 4.69 -7.65
C PRO A 175 -34.72 5.16 -9.09
N ASP A 176 -33.79 4.53 -9.83
CA ASP A 176 -33.40 4.80 -11.21
C ASP A 176 -34.15 4.01 -12.29
N TRP A 177 -34.94 3.01 -11.91
CA TRP A 177 -35.81 2.24 -12.81
C TRP A 177 -37.28 2.31 -12.39
N SER A 178 -37.75 3.51 -12.07
CA SER A 178 -38.98 3.73 -11.31
C SER A 178 -40.22 4.02 -12.13
N GLY A 179 -40.32 3.57 -13.38
CA GLY A 179 -41.49 3.83 -14.24
C GLY A 179 -42.84 3.43 -13.63
N GLU A 180 -42.83 2.48 -12.69
CA GLU A 180 -44.02 1.99 -11.98
C GLU A 180 -44.05 2.36 -10.48
N TRP A 181 -43.00 2.96 -9.94
CA TRP A 181 -42.88 3.34 -8.52
C TRP A 181 -42.21 4.71 -8.35
N THR A 182 -41.63 4.98 -7.18
CA THR A 182 -41.17 6.33 -6.84
C THR A 182 -39.74 6.59 -7.31
N TYR A 183 -39.55 7.66 -8.07
CA TYR A 183 -38.22 8.13 -8.51
C TYR A 183 -37.52 8.93 -7.42
N TRP A 184 -36.21 8.71 -7.31
CA TRP A 184 -35.27 9.55 -6.57
C TRP A 184 -34.05 9.81 -7.43
N SER A 185 -33.49 11.02 -7.40
CA SER A 185 -32.14 11.24 -7.95
C SER A 185 -31.08 10.78 -6.95
N PRO A 186 -29.85 10.47 -7.41
CA PRO A 186 -28.72 10.18 -6.51
C PRO A 186 -28.54 11.23 -5.41
N GLU A 187 -28.58 12.51 -5.76
CA GLU A 187 -28.38 13.63 -4.83
C GLU A 187 -29.53 13.73 -3.84
N ARG A 188 -30.78 13.56 -4.30
CA ARG A 188 -31.95 13.61 -3.41
C ARG A 188 -31.90 12.47 -2.40
N ALA A 189 -31.50 11.27 -2.83
CA ALA A 189 -31.36 10.13 -1.95
C ALA A 189 -30.25 10.33 -0.91
N ALA A 190 -29.06 10.78 -1.35
CA ALA A 190 -27.96 11.10 -0.44
C ALA A 190 -28.35 12.20 0.56
N ASN A 191 -29.02 13.27 0.11
CA ASN A 191 -29.50 14.35 0.97
C ASN A 191 -30.56 13.88 1.97
N PHE A 192 -31.45 12.96 1.58
CA PHE A 192 -32.39 12.34 2.51
C PHE A 192 -31.67 11.53 3.57
N MET A 193 -30.69 10.71 3.19
CA MET A 193 -29.89 9.93 4.13
C MET A 193 -29.09 10.84 5.08
N ALA A 194 -28.50 11.91 4.58
CA ALA A 194 -27.78 12.89 5.39
C ALA A 194 -28.68 13.55 6.44
N ASN A 195 -29.82 14.08 6.00
CA ASN A 195 -30.67 14.92 6.86
C ASN A 195 -31.63 14.11 7.74
N TYR A 196 -32.05 12.93 7.29
CA TYR A 196 -33.12 12.16 7.93
C TYR A 196 -32.75 10.70 8.22
N GLY A 197 -31.55 10.24 7.83
CA GLY A 197 -31.14 8.85 8.05
C GLY A 197 -31.11 8.42 9.52
N LYS A 198 -30.69 9.32 10.42
CA LYS A 198 -30.81 9.08 11.88
C LYS A 198 -32.26 8.95 12.33
N GLN A 199 -33.17 9.77 11.79
CA GLN A 199 -34.59 9.70 12.13
C GLN A 199 -35.20 8.35 11.72
N VAL A 200 -34.79 7.78 10.58
CA VAL A 200 -35.25 6.45 10.15
C VAL A 200 -34.92 5.37 11.17
N THR A 201 -33.75 5.44 11.81
CA THR A 201 -33.25 4.38 12.71
C THR A 201 -33.41 4.73 14.20
N GLU A 202 -33.90 5.92 14.52
CA GLU A 202 -33.99 6.45 15.88
C GLU A 202 -34.78 5.54 16.82
N GLY A 203 -34.11 5.13 17.90
CA GLY A 203 -34.68 4.26 18.93
C GLY A 203 -34.84 2.80 18.50
N THR A 204 -34.17 2.36 17.43
CA THR A 204 -34.21 0.99 16.91
C THR A 204 -32.79 0.43 16.77
N LYS A 205 -32.67 -0.90 16.58
CA LYS A 205 -31.37 -1.53 16.25
C LYS A 205 -31.14 -1.70 14.74
N ALA A 206 -32.12 -1.34 13.92
CA ALA A 206 -32.04 -1.52 12.48
C ALA A 206 -31.02 -0.55 11.86
N LYS A 207 -30.28 -1.02 10.86
CA LYS A 207 -29.40 -0.21 10.03
C LYS A 207 -30.20 0.47 8.91
N LEU A 208 -29.75 1.65 8.49
CA LEU A 208 -30.22 2.24 7.23
C LEU A 208 -29.43 1.66 6.07
N MET A 209 -30.10 1.02 5.12
CA MET A 209 -29.51 0.58 3.86
C MET A 209 -29.66 1.69 2.80
N SER A 210 -28.66 1.85 1.94
CA SER A 210 -28.74 2.74 0.78
C SER A 210 -29.99 2.47 -0.09
N PRO A 211 -30.35 3.38 -1.01
CA PRO A 211 -31.24 3.01 -2.11
C PRO A 211 -30.65 1.85 -2.90
N GLU A 212 -31.52 0.98 -3.41
CA GLU A 212 -31.14 -0.24 -4.12
C GLU A 212 -31.25 0.00 -5.63
N SER A 213 -30.17 0.47 -6.27
CA SER A 213 -30.20 0.80 -7.71
C SER A 213 -30.42 -0.43 -8.58
N PHE A 214 -31.12 -0.26 -9.72
CA PHE A 214 -31.58 -1.36 -10.59
C PHE A 214 -30.45 -2.17 -11.25
N SER A 215 -29.39 -1.50 -11.70
CA SER A 215 -28.28 -2.13 -12.43
C SER A 215 -26.92 -1.82 -11.80
N TYR A 216 -26.89 -1.67 -10.48
CA TYR A 216 -25.69 -1.28 -9.73
C TYR A 216 -25.08 0.04 -10.22
N SER A 217 -25.96 1.05 -10.35
CA SER A 217 -25.58 2.41 -10.75
C SER A 217 -24.69 3.05 -9.68
N LYS A 218 -23.43 3.28 -10.06
CA LYS A 218 -22.40 3.84 -9.17
C LYS A 218 -22.74 5.26 -8.71
N ASP A 219 -23.59 5.98 -9.45
CA ASP A 219 -23.99 7.36 -9.17
C ASP A 219 -24.61 7.52 -7.76
N TYR A 220 -25.49 6.58 -7.34
CA TYR A 220 -26.11 6.65 -6.01
C TYR A 220 -25.10 6.46 -4.89
N TYR A 221 -24.20 5.49 -5.05
CA TYR A 221 -23.22 5.16 -4.04
C TYR A 221 -22.12 6.22 -3.97
N ASN A 222 -21.68 6.77 -5.11
CA ASN A 222 -20.78 7.93 -5.15
C ASN A 222 -21.42 9.16 -4.49
N ALA A 223 -22.70 9.42 -4.72
CA ALA A 223 -23.40 10.52 -4.05
C ALA A 223 -23.44 10.34 -2.52
N ILE A 224 -23.55 9.09 -2.04
CA ILE A 224 -23.50 8.77 -0.60
C ILE A 224 -22.07 8.89 -0.07
N LEU A 225 -21.07 8.31 -0.74
CA LEU A 225 -19.65 8.36 -0.35
C LEU A 225 -19.15 9.80 -0.27
N ASN A 226 -19.57 10.65 -1.21
CA ASN A 226 -19.20 12.06 -1.27
C ASN A 226 -20.00 12.95 -0.30
N ASN A 227 -21.00 12.40 0.38
CA ASN A 227 -21.77 13.09 1.40
C ASN A 227 -21.49 12.47 2.78
N LYS A 228 -20.56 13.07 3.52
CA LYS A 228 -20.09 12.58 4.83
C LYS A 228 -21.23 12.16 5.77
N GLN A 229 -22.28 12.97 5.91
CA GLN A 229 -23.39 12.66 6.81
C GLN A 229 -24.26 11.52 6.27
N ALA A 230 -24.50 11.46 4.96
CA ALA A 230 -25.19 10.34 4.33
C ALA A 230 -24.41 9.04 4.52
N PHE A 231 -23.09 9.08 4.30
CA PHE A 231 -22.21 7.96 4.54
C PHE A 231 -22.25 7.52 5.99
N GLU A 232 -22.06 8.42 6.97
CA GLU A 232 -22.14 8.09 8.41
C GLU A 232 -23.46 7.42 8.78
N ASN A 233 -24.58 7.91 8.25
CA ASN A 233 -25.91 7.35 8.52
C ASN A 233 -26.19 6.04 7.76
N CYS A 234 -25.47 5.77 6.67
CA CYS A 234 -25.57 4.53 5.90
C CYS A 234 -24.96 3.38 6.71
N GLY A 235 -25.74 2.37 7.09
CA GLY A 235 -25.22 1.19 7.80
C GLY A 235 -24.71 0.08 6.88
N LEU A 236 -25.18 0.04 5.63
CA LEU A 236 -24.78 -0.89 4.57
C LEU A 236 -25.31 -0.44 3.20
N PHE A 237 -24.70 -0.95 2.14
CA PHE A 237 -25.11 -0.67 0.76
C PHE A 237 -25.90 -1.84 0.18
N GLY A 238 -27.03 -1.55 -0.45
CA GLY A 238 -27.85 -2.52 -1.19
C GLY A 238 -27.91 -2.17 -2.67
N THR A 239 -27.92 -3.17 -3.55
CA THR A 239 -28.00 -2.98 -5.00
C THR A 239 -28.63 -4.17 -5.72
N HIS A 240 -29.10 -3.96 -6.94
CA HIS A 240 -29.56 -5.03 -7.82
C HIS A 240 -28.60 -5.24 -8.99
N PHE A 241 -28.66 -6.41 -9.63
CA PHE A 241 -27.78 -6.82 -10.73
C PHE A 241 -28.50 -7.00 -12.08
N TYR A 242 -29.69 -6.42 -12.25
CA TYR A 242 -30.39 -6.56 -13.53
C TYR A 242 -29.59 -5.92 -14.68
N GLY A 243 -29.17 -6.76 -15.63
CA GLY A 243 -28.35 -6.32 -16.77
C GLY A 243 -26.92 -5.89 -16.43
N THR A 244 -26.50 -5.96 -15.16
CA THR A 244 -25.15 -5.62 -14.73
C THR A 244 -24.16 -6.62 -15.30
N GLN A 245 -23.25 -6.13 -16.16
CA GLN A 245 -22.19 -6.94 -16.74
C GLN A 245 -21.14 -7.26 -15.68
N ARG A 246 -20.47 -8.42 -15.80
CA ARG A 246 -19.45 -8.87 -14.84
C ARG A 246 -18.39 -7.81 -14.55
N ASN A 247 -17.88 -7.12 -15.58
CA ASN A 247 -16.86 -6.06 -15.43
C ASN A 247 -17.37 -4.77 -14.76
N ALA A 248 -18.69 -4.60 -14.62
CA ALA A 248 -19.31 -3.49 -13.91
C ALA A 248 -19.70 -3.85 -12.46
N MET A 249 -19.48 -5.11 -12.05
CA MET A 249 -19.70 -5.54 -10.67
C MET A 249 -18.58 -5.07 -9.74
N ASP A 250 -17.34 -4.95 -10.23
CA ASP A 250 -16.23 -4.39 -9.43
C ASP A 250 -16.49 -2.93 -9.07
N PHE A 251 -16.26 -2.56 -7.81
CA PHE A 251 -16.33 -1.18 -7.35
C PHE A 251 -15.43 -0.92 -6.13
N PRO A 252 -14.12 -0.74 -6.35
CA PRO A 252 -13.13 -0.70 -5.27
C PRO A 252 -13.40 0.38 -4.21
N ALA A 253 -13.96 1.53 -4.58
CA ALA A 253 -14.28 2.60 -3.62
C ALA A 253 -15.37 2.17 -2.62
N LEU A 254 -16.36 1.40 -3.06
CA LEU A 254 -17.41 0.90 -2.17
C LEU A 254 -16.91 -0.31 -1.36
N GLU A 255 -16.10 -1.17 -1.98
CA GLU A 255 -15.54 -2.37 -1.35
C GLU A 255 -14.57 -2.01 -0.21
N ASN A 256 -13.81 -0.93 -0.37
CA ASN A 256 -12.86 -0.45 0.63
C ASN A 256 -13.48 0.56 1.62
N CYS A 257 -14.79 0.85 1.54
CA CYS A 257 -15.42 1.83 2.44
C CYS A 257 -15.68 1.30 3.86
N GLY A 258 -15.44 0.01 4.11
CA GLY A 258 -15.61 -0.62 5.42
C GLY A 258 -17.06 -0.92 5.82
N LYS A 259 -17.99 -0.94 4.85
CA LYS A 259 -19.41 -1.29 5.08
C LYS A 259 -19.81 -2.49 4.22
N ASP A 260 -20.75 -3.29 4.72
CA ASP A 260 -21.27 -4.43 3.97
C ASP A 260 -21.94 -3.96 2.67
N ILE A 261 -21.75 -4.72 1.59
CA ILE A 261 -22.41 -4.51 0.29
C ILE A 261 -23.24 -5.73 -0.04
N TRP A 262 -24.53 -5.53 -0.28
CA TRP A 262 -25.51 -6.60 -0.48
C TRP A 262 -26.06 -6.52 -1.90
N MET A 263 -26.01 -7.62 -2.63
CA MET A 263 -26.86 -7.81 -3.80
C MET A 263 -28.25 -8.23 -3.28
N THR A 264 -29.22 -7.32 -3.36
CA THR A 264 -30.51 -7.43 -2.67
C THR A 264 -31.67 -7.85 -3.58
N GLU A 265 -31.45 -7.91 -4.89
CA GLU A 265 -32.41 -8.42 -5.85
C GLU A 265 -31.79 -8.77 -7.20
N VAL A 266 -32.13 -9.96 -7.69
CA VAL A 266 -32.02 -10.30 -9.12
C VAL A 266 -32.83 -11.58 -9.42
N TYR A 267 -33.18 -11.78 -10.68
CA TYR A 267 -33.46 -13.11 -11.25
C TYR A 267 -32.58 -13.31 -12.48
N VAL A 268 -32.06 -14.53 -12.67
CA VAL A 268 -31.14 -14.86 -13.77
C VAL A 268 -31.56 -16.19 -14.42
N PRO A 269 -31.47 -16.33 -15.75
CA PRO A 269 -31.12 -15.28 -16.72
C PRO A 269 -32.30 -14.34 -17.04
N ASP A 270 -33.54 -14.81 -16.90
CA ASP A 270 -34.75 -14.05 -17.24
C ASP A 270 -35.99 -14.63 -16.52
N SER A 271 -37.01 -13.81 -16.28
CA SER A 271 -38.27 -14.21 -15.61
C SER A 271 -39.19 -15.07 -16.48
N LYS A 272 -38.99 -15.09 -17.80
CA LYS A 272 -39.68 -15.96 -18.76
C LYS A 272 -39.05 -17.33 -18.86
N VAL A 273 -37.83 -17.51 -18.36
CA VAL A 273 -37.13 -18.81 -18.38
C VAL A 273 -37.52 -19.60 -17.12
N SER A 274 -38.12 -20.77 -17.36
CA SER A 274 -38.51 -21.71 -16.31
C SER A 274 -37.37 -21.98 -15.31
N CYS A 275 -37.68 -22.00 -14.03
CA CYS A 275 -36.78 -22.39 -12.95
C CYS A 275 -36.30 -23.85 -13.05
N GLU A 276 -36.91 -24.67 -13.92
CA GLU A 276 -36.47 -26.04 -14.22
C GLU A 276 -35.58 -26.14 -15.46
N ALA A 277 -35.43 -25.04 -16.23
CA ALA A 277 -34.64 -25.06 -17.46
C ALA A 277 -33.15 -25.24 -17.14
N TYR A 278 -32.52 -26.23 -17.79
CA TYR A 278 -31.12 -26.56 -17.63
C TYR A 278 -30.47 -26.66 -19.03
N PRO A 279 -29.33 -26.00 -19.29
CA PRO A 279 -28.37 -25.45 -18.33
C PRO A 279 -28.62 -24.02 -17.85
N GLN A 280 -29.69 -23.34 -18.27
CA GLN A 280 -29.93 -21.92 -17.93
C GLN A 280 -30.01 -21.66 -16.41
N SER A 281 -30.43 -22.64 -15.61
CA SER A 281 -30.41 -22.51 -14.14
C SER A 281 -28.99 -22.35 -13.56
N LEU A 282 -27.94 -22.74 -14.30
CA LEU A 282 -26.53 -22.57 -13.91
C LEU A 282 -26.10 -21.09 -13.94
N ASP A 283 -26.74 -20.27 -14.77
CA ASP A 283 -26.45 -18.84 -14.89
C ASP A 283 -26.66 -18.11 -13.56
N GLN A 284 -27.56 -18.61 -12.69
CA GLN A 284 -27.71 -18.10 -11.33
C GLN A 284 -26.48 -18.38 -10.47
N SER A 285 -25.90 -19.59 -10.54
CA SER A 285 -24.66 -19.90 -9.82
C SER A 285 -23.50 -19.02 -10.31
N GLU A 286 -23.41 -18.77 -11.62
CA GLU A 286 -22.43 -17.84 -12.17
C GLU A 286 -22.66 -16.41 -11.65
N ASN A 287 -23.91 -15.93 -11.60
CA ASN A 287 -24.19 -14.60 -11.11
C ASN A 287 -23.90 -14.45 -9.60
N ILE A 288 -24.16 -15.50 -8.80
CA ILE A 288 -23.73 -15.58 -7.40
C ILE A 288 -22.21 -15.49 -7.32
N HIS A 289 -21.49 -16.33 -8.07
CA HIS A 289 -20.03 -16.32 -8.12
C HIS A 289 -19.48 -14.93 -8.46
N ASN A 290 -19.97 -14.30 -9.55
CA ASN A 290 -19.52 -12.98 -9.96
C ASN A 290 -19.83 -11.91 -8.90
N GLY A 291 -21.00 -11.98 -8.25
CA GLY A 291 -21.32 -11.06 -7.16
C GLY A 291 -20.36 -11.17 -5.99
N LEU A 292 -20.01 -12.38 -5.57
CA LEU A 292 -19.11 -12.61 -4.44
C LEU A 292 -17.63 -12.36 -4.80
N VAL A 293 -17.17 -12.80 -5.96
CA VAL A 293 -15.76 -12.77 -6.33
C VAL A 293 -15.35 -11.45 -6.99
N VAL A 294 -16.21 -10.90 -7.85
CA VAL A 294 -15.91 -9.66 -8.59
C VAL A 294 -16.50 -8.44 -7.90
N GLY A 295 -17.75 -8.50 -7.46
CA GLY A 295 -18.41 -7.37 -6.79
C GLY A 295 -18.20 -7.31 -5.28
N ASN A 296 -17.37 -8.22 -4.74
CA ASN A 296 -17.06 -8.38 -3.32
C ASN A 296 -18.29 -8.35 -2.39
N MET A 297 -19.44 -8.84 -2.87
CA MET A 297 -20.71 -8.77 -2.16
C MET A 297 -20.68 -9.66 -0.91
N ASN A 298 -21.25 -9.16 0.17
CA ASN A 298 -21.42 -9.90 1.42
C ASN A 298 -22.68 -10.78 1.40
N ALA A 299 -23.69 -10.43 0.62
CA ALA A 299 -24.97 -11.13 0.57
C ALA A 299 -25.52 -11.21 -0.86
N TYR A 300 -26.35 -12.22 -1.11
CA TYR A 300 -27.02 -12.41 -2.39
C TYR A 300 -28.49 -12.81 -2.20
N VAL A 301 -29.41 -11.98 -2.68
CA VAL A 301 -30.86 -12.14 -2.49
C VAL A 301 -31.54 -12.20 -3.85
N VAL A 302 -32.15 -13.35 -4.18
CA VAL A 302 -32.96 -13.45 -5.39
C VAL A 302 -34.24 -12.64 -5.25
N TRP A 303 -34.91 -12.35 -6.35
CA TRP A 303 -36.22 -11.71 -6.30
C TRP A 303 -37.24 -12.62 -5.60
N TYR A 304 -38.02 -13.44 -6.29
CA TYR A 304 -38.98 -14.31 -5.60
C TYR A 304 -38.38 -15.62 -5.09
N ILE A 305 -38.67 -15.97 -3.83
CA ILE A 305 -38.43 -17.32 -3.29
C ILE A 305 -39.28 -18.35 -4.04
N LYS A 306 -40.58 -18.08 -4.23
CA LYS A 306 -41.54 -18.99 -4.89
C LYS A 306 -42.15 -18.36 -6.14
N ARG A 307 -41.74 -18.82 -7.32
CA ARG A 307 -42.24 -18.37 -8.62
C ARG A 307 -41.85 -19.35 -9.74
N ASN A 308 -42.44 -19.22 -10.93
CA ASN A 308 -42.03 -19.98 -12.13
C ASN A 308 -40.55 -19.80 -12.51
N TYR A 309 -39.87 -18.79 -11.96
CA TYR A 309 -38.45 -18.49 -12.11
C TYR A 309 -37.71 -18.40 -10.75
N GLY A 310 -38.31 -18.91 -9.66
CA GLY A 310 -37.74 -18.87 -8.32
C GLY A 310 -36.98 -20.15 -7.90
N PRO A 311 -36.30 -20.13 -6.75
CA PRO A 311 -35.71 -21.32 -6.11
C PRO A 311 -36.75 -22.39 -5.72
N LEU A 312 -37.97 -21.96 -5.37
CA LEU A 312 -39.14 -22.82 -5.30
C LEU A 312 -40.03 -22.57 -6.53
N ASN A 313 -40.49 -23.64 -7.17
CA ASN A 313 -41.46 -23.55 -8.24
C ASN A 313 -42.86 -23.20 -7.71
N GLU A 314 -43.83 -22.96 -8.60
CA GLU A 314 -45.20 -22.57 -8.23
C GLU A 314 -45.92 -23.61 -7.34
N SER A 315 -45.49 -24.87 -7.36
CA SER A 315 -46.00 -25.94 -6.50
C SER A 315 -45.32 -25.99 -5.13
N GLY A 316 -44.35 -25.11 -4.84
CA GLY A 316 -43.61 -25.07 -3.57
C GLY A 316 -42.50 -26.12 -3.44
N GLN A 317 -42.11 -26.75 -4.55
CA GLN A 317 -41.00 -27.72 -4.61
C GLN A 317 -39.70 -27.02 -5.02
N ILE A 318 -38.56 -27.56 -4.60
CA ILE A 318 -37.24 -27.04 -5.00
C ILE A 318 -37.05 -27.25 -6.50
N SER A 319 -36.76 -26.18 -7.23
CA SER A 319 -36.49 -26.20 -8.66
C SER A 319 -35.01 -26.48 -8.97
N LYS A 320 -34.66 -26.74 -10.24
CA LYS A 320 -33.25 -26.77 -10.67
C LYS A 320 -32.49 -25.50 -10.29
N ARG A 321 -33.11 -24.34 -10.42
CA ARG A 321 -32.55 -23.06 -9.98
C ARG A 321 -32.32 -23.03 -8.46
N GLY A 322 -33.25 -23.58 -7.68
CA GLY A 322 -33.07 -23.77 -6.24
C GLY A 322 -31.89 -24.68 -5.89
N TYR A 323 -31.71 -25.79 -6.61
CA TYR A 323 -30.54 -26.66 -6.42
C TYR A 323 -29.22 -26.01 -6.84
N CYS A 324 -29.22 -25.10 -7.81
CA CYS A 324 -28.05 -24.28 -8.17
C CYS A 324 -27.72 -23.25 -7.07
N MET A 325 -28.73 -22.59 -6.50
CA MET A 325 -28.54 -21.66 -5.38
C MET A 325 -28.06 -22.37 -4.11
N ALA A 326 -28.61 -23.57 -3.82
CA ALA A 326 -28.26 -24.37 -2.66
C ALA A 326 -26.80 -24.85 -2.64
N GLN A 327 -26.10 -24.84 -3.78
CA GLN A 327 -24.65 -25.06 -3.80
C GLN A 327 -23.90 -23.98 -2.99
N TYR A 328 -24.46 -22.78 -2.91
CA TYR A 328 -24.00 -21.73 -2.02
C TYR A 328 -24.79 -21.74 -0.71
N SER A 329 -26.11 -21.51 -0.75
CA SER A 329 -26.89 -21.22 0.46
C SER A 329 -26.89 -22.33 1.50
N LYS A 330 -26.74 -23.59 1.08
CA LYS A 330 -26.74 -24.74 2.00
C LYS A 330 -25.42 -24.88 2.77
N TYR A 331 -24.32 -24.56 2.11
CA TYR A 331 -22.97 -24.91 2.54
C TYR A 331 -22.14 -23.70 2.95
N VAL A 332 -22.27 -22.58 2.23
CA VAL A 332 -21.67 -21.30 2.60
C VAL A 332 -22.64 -20.57 3.53
N ARG A 333 -22.29 -20.50 4.81
CA ARG A 333 -23.15 -20.01 5.89
C ARG A 333 -22.83 -18.56 6.27
N PRO A 334 -23.81 -17.83 6.86
CA PRO A 334 -23.51 -16.54 7.47
C PRO A 334 -22.38 -16.66 8.48
N GLY A 335 -21.32 -15.86 8.32
CA GLY A 335 -20.11 -15.92 9.13
C GLY A 335 -18.91 -16.49 8.40
N ASP A 336 -19.11 -17.29 7.35
CA ASP A 336 -18.02 -17.80 6.52
C ASP A 336 -17.27 -16.64 5.87
N VAL A 337 -15.97 -16.80 5.69
CA VAL A 337 -15.12 -15.77 5.10
C VAL A 337 -14.67 -16.23 3.72
N ARG A 338 -14.90 -15.42 2.68
CA ARG A 338 -14.37 -15.74 1.35
C ARG A 338 -12.84 -15.74 1.42
N ILE A 339 -12.22 -16.79 0.93
CA ILE A 339 -10.76 -16.95 0.85
C ILE A 339 -10.29 -16.98 -0.60
N ASP A 340 -9.00 -16.74 -0.79
CA ASP A 340 -8.38 -16.72 -2.11
C ASP A 340 -8.40 -18.10 -2.76
N ALA A 341 -8.87 -18.12 -3.99
CA ALA A 341 -8.82 -19.27 -4.87
C ALA A 341 -8.44 -18.79 -6.27
N THR A 342 -7.81 -19.65 -7.04
CA THR A 342 -7.65 -19.43 -8.48
C THR A 342 -9.04 -19.35 -9.09
N GLU A 343 -9.50 -18.14 -9.40
CA GLU A 343 -10.89 -17.88 -9.81
C GLU A 343 -11.27 -18.66 -11.07
N GLN A 344 -10.39 -18.66 -12.07
CA GLN A 344 -10.68 -19.21 -13.39
C GLN A 344 -9.51 -20.09 -13.87
N PRO A 345 -9.34 -21.30 -13.29
CA PRO A 345 -8.24 -22.21 -13.63
C PRO A 345 -8.32 -22.71 -15.08
N GLU A 346 -9.49 -22.58 -15.71
CA GLU A 346 -9.72 -22.74 -17.14
C GLU A 346 -10.87 -21.81 -17.59
N SER A 347 -10.89 -21.42 -18.87
CA SER A 347 -11.83 -20.44 -19.44
C SER A 347 -13.32 -20.65 -19.10
N ASN A 348 -13.78 -21.88 -18.89
CA ASN A 348 -15.17 -22.19 -18.59
C ASN A 348 -15.40 -22.67 -17.15
N ILE A 349 -14.37 -22.64 -16.30
CA ILE A 349 -14.43 -23.06 -14.91
C ILE A 349 -14.36 -21.84 -14.01
N LEU A 350 -15.34 -21.66 -13.14
CA LEU A 350 -15.34 -20.60 -12.12
C LEU A 350 -15.25 -21.23 -10.73
N VAL A 351 -14.33 -20.76 -9.88
CA VAL A 351 -14.09 -21.31 -8.55
C VAL A 351 -14.07 -20.20 -7.49
N SER A 352 -14.88 -20.39 -6.45
CA SER A 352 -14.87 -19.57 -5.24
C SER A 352 -14.68 -20.46 -4.02
N ALA A 353 -13.90 -20.02 -3.03
CA ALA A 353 -13.67 -20.76 -1.80
C ALA A 353 -14.00 -19.93 -0.55
N PHE A 354 -14.43 -20.61 0.51
CA PHE A 354 -14.91 -20.02 1.75
C PHE A 354 -14.33 -20.80 2.93
N LYS A 355 -13.97 -20.07 3.98
CA LYS A 355 -13.51 -20.63 5.24
C LYS A 355 -14.68 -20.60 6.22
N HIS A 356 -15.17 -21.79 6.58
CA HIS A 356 -16.21 -21.97 7.58
C HIS A 356 -15.62 -22.05 8.99
N SER A 357 -14.58 -22.85 9.15
CA SER A 357 -13.83 -22.97 10.40
C SER A 357 -12.35 -23.21 10.11
N ALA A 358 -11.55 -23.43 11.15
CA ALA A 358 -10.18 -23.88 10.97
C ALA A 358 -10.09 -25.27 10.34
N GLU A 359 -11.07 -26.13 10.59
CA GLU A 359 -11.06 -27.53 10.15
C GLU A 359 -11.92 -27.76 8.91
N GLN A 360 -12.56 -26.73 8.38
CA GLN A 360 -13.46 -26.86 7.24
C GLN A 360 -13.42 -25.64 6.32
N ILE A 361 -13.28 -25.91 5.02
CA ILE A 361 -13.49 -24.96 3.94
C ILE A 361 -14.51 -25.50 2.92
N GLU A 362 -15.20 -24.59 2.26
CA GLU A 362 -16.12 -24.87 1.16
C GLU A 362 -15.50 -24.37 -0.15
N ILE A 363 -15.51 -25.19 -1.19
CA ILE A 363 -15.09 -24.79 -2.53
C ILE A 363 -16.28 -24.98 -3.46
N VAL A 364 -16.73 -23.92 -4.12
CA VAL A 364 -17.79 -24.00 -5.13
C VAL A 364 -17.15 -23.84 -6.51
N ALA A 365 -17.29 -24.87 -7.36
CA ALA A 365 -16.77 -24.91 -8.71
C ALA A 365 -17.90 -25.06 -9.74
N ILE A 366 -17.92 -24.20 -10.75
CA ILE A 366 -18.91 -24.16 -11.81
C ILE A 366 -18.22 -24.52 -13.12
N ASN A 367 -18.65 -25.59 -13.79
CA ASN A 367 -18.24 -25.90 -15.15
C ASN A 367 -19.33 -25.44 -16.12
N LYS A 368 -19.06 -24.34 -16.84
CA LYS A 368 -19.92 -23.80 -17.90
C LYS A 368 -19.63 -24.42 -19.26
N GLY A 369 -18.60 -25.25 -19.38
CA GLY A 369 -18.17 -25.88 -20.63
C GLY A 369 -19.15 -26.93 -21.14
N ASN A 370 -18.92 -27.38 -22.37
CA ASN A 370 -19.67 -28.48 -22.98
C ASN A 370 -19.02 -29.85 -22.74
N GLY A 371 -17.78 -29.88 -22.23
CA GLY A 371 -17.04 -31.09 -21.86
C GLY A 371 -16.83 -31.22 -20.35
N GLU A 372 -16.50 -32.43 -19.91
CA GLU A 372 -16.03 -32.69 -18.55
C GLU A 372 -14.59 -32.18 -18.39
N VAL A 373 -14.27 -31.66 -17.21
CA VAL A 373 -12.94 -31.18 -16.85
C VAL A 373 -12.46 -31.89 -15.59
N THR A 374 -11.26 -32.46 -15.65
CA THR A 374 -10.57 -32.94 -14.46
C THR A 374 -9.81 -31.79 -13.82
N GLN A 375 -10.29 -31.31 -12.68
CA GLN A 375 -9.70 -30.18 -11.96
C GLN A 375 -8.91 -30.66 -10.75
N GLN A 376 -7.65 -30.24 -10.64
CA GLN A 376 -6.86 -30.39 -9.42
C GLN A 376 -7.11 -29.19 -8.49
N PHE A 377 -7.42 -29.45 -7.23
CA PHE A 377 -7.49 -28.45 -6.17
C PHE A 377 -6.33 -28.67 -5.20
N SER A 378 -5.63 -27.58 -4.85
CA SER A 378 -4.52 -27.57 -3.89
C SER A 378 -4.80 -26.56 -2.80
N VAL A 379 -4.84 -27.00 -1.55
CA VAL A 379 -5.06 -26.16 -0.37
C VAL A 379 -3.71 -25.81 0.26
N ASP A 380 -3.28 -24.57 0.12
CA ASP A 380 -1.93 -24.14 0.49
C ASP A 380 -1.67 -24.31 2.00
N GLY A 381 -0.58 -25.00 2.34
CA GLY A 381 -0.09 -25.14 3.73
C GLY A 381 -0.97 -25.96 4.66
N ARG A 382 -2.04 -26.63 4.18
CA ARG A 382 -2.99 -27.39 5.02
C ARG A 382 -3.10 -28.84 4.57
N SER A 383 -3.22 -29.75 5.53
CA SER A 383 -3.46 -31.18 5.24
C SER A 383 -4.96 -31.47 5.20
N ILE A 384 -5.41 -32.16 4.16
CA ILE A 384 -6.79 -32.61 4.00
C ILE A 384 -6.99 -33.90 4.82
N THR A 385 -8.14 -34.01 5.48
CA THR A 385 -8.58 -35.20 6.23
C THR A 385 -9.84 -35.83 5.64
N ASN A 386 -10.65 -35.07 4.91
CA ASN A 386 -11.79 -35.57 4.17
C ASN A 386 -12.18 -34.61 3.05
N VAL A 387 -12.74 -35.15 1.96
CA VAL A 387 -13.37 -34.35 0.91
C VAL A 387 -14.72 -34.96 0.58
N ASP A 388 -15.78 -34.19 0.81
CA ASP A 388 -17.11 -34.51 0.34
C ASP A 388 -17.49 -33.56 -0.79
N ARG A 389 -18.22 -34.05 -1.80
CA ARG A 389 -18.76 -33.22 -2.88
C ARG A 389 -20.27 -33.35 -2.95
N TYR A 390 -20.93 -32.26 -3.29
CA TYR A 390 -22.32 -32.24 -3.69
C TYR A 390 -22.46 -31.58 -5.06
N ARG A 391 -23.16 -32.22 -6.00
CA ARG A 391 -23.21 -31.77 -7.39
C ARG A 391 -24.64 -31.58 -7.89
N THR A 392 -24.86 -30.50 -8.62
CA THR A 392 -26.07 -30.26 -9.40
C THR A 392 -25.67 -30.26 -10.87
N SER A 393 -26.39 -31.05 -11.66
CA SER A 393 -26.23 -31.17 -13.11
C SER A 393 -27.61 -31.26 -13.76
N ALA A 394 -27.70 -31.55 -15.06
CA ALA A 394 -28.99 -31.79 -15.71
C ALA A 394 -29.77 -32.93 -15.01
N ASN A 395 -29.06 -33.98 -14.58
CA ASN A 395 -29.66 -35.20 -14.03
C ASN A 395 -29.47 -35.36 -12.52
N GLU A 396 -28.65 -34.51 -11.89
CA GLU A 396 -28.38 -34.57 -10.45
C GLU A 396 -28.89 -33.32 -9.73
N ASN A 397 -29.33 -33.49 -8.49
CA ASN A 397 -29.81 -32.42 -7.60
C ASN A 397 -29.07 -32.55 -6.26
N ILE A 398 -28.01 -31.75 -6.05
CA ILE A 398 -27.15 -31.82 -4.85
C ILE A 398 -26.74 -33.29 -4.54
N ALA A 399 -26.38 -34.05 -5.57
CA ALA A 399 -26.02 -35.46 -5.41
C ALA A 399 -24.70 -35.59 -4.64
N PRO A 400 -24.66 -36.29 -3.50
CA PRO A 400 -23.47 -36.40 -2.67
C PRO A 400 -22.47 -37.43 -3.22
N THR A 401 -21.20 -37.20 -2.99
CA THR A 401 -20.12 -38.20 -3.03
C THR A 401 -19.22 -37.95 -1.84
N LYS A 402 -19.14 -38.95 -0.96
CA LYS A 402 -18.49 -38.85 0.34
C LYS A 402 -17.13 -39.51 0.32
N GLY A 403 -16.17 -38.98 1.07
CA GLY A 403 -14.84 -39.58 1.21
C GLY A 403 -14.09 -39.71 -0.11
N MET A 404 -14.08 -38.64 -0.92
CA MET A 404 -13.29 -38.61 -2.15
C MET A 404 -11.80 -38.77 -1.87
N GLU A 405 -11.06 -39.36 -2.81
CA GLU A 405 -9.61 -39.53 -2.69
C GLU A 405 -8.89 -38.17 -2.68
N TYR A 406 -7.89 -38.04 -1.80
CA TYR A 406 -7.03 -36.88 -1.65
C TYR A 406 -5.60 -37.33 -1.34
N SER A 407 -4.63 -36.46 -1.58
CA SER A 407 -3.21 -36.68 -1.30
C SER A 407 -2.61 -35.45 -0.63
N GLY A 408 -2.29 -35.58 0.65
CA GLY A 408 -1.73 -34.50 1.47
C GLY A 408 -2.65 -33.29 1.51
N SER A 409 -2.27 -32.24 0.78
CA SER A 409 -2.97 -30.95 0.69
C SER A 409 -3.81 -30.78 -0.59
N SER A 410 -3.92 -31.83 -1.42
CA SER A 410 -4.54 -31.72 -2.74
C SER A 410 -5.52 -32.85 -3.04
N PHE A 411 -6.47 -32.60 -3.95
CA PHE A 411 -7.38 -33.61 -4.48
C PHE A 411 -7.75 -33.31 -5.93
N TYR A 412 -8.21 -34.33 -6.66
CA TYR A 412 -8.74 -34.19 -8.01
C TYR A 412 -10.25 -34.37 -8.00
N ALA A 413 -10.96 -33.61 -8.84
CA ALA A 413 -12.38 -33.80 -9.04
C ALA A 413 -12.75 -33.71 -10.52
N GLN A 414 -13.64 -34.60 -10.94
CA GLN A 414 -14.33 -34.47 -12.22
C GLN A 414 -15.46 -33.46 -12.10
N LEU A 415 -15.43 -32.45 -12.97
CA LEU A 415 -16.48 -31.45 -13.13
C LEU A 415 -17.21 -31.73 -14.45
N PRO A 416 -18.37 -32.41 -14.44
CA PRO A 416 -19.14 -32.67 -15.65
C PRO A 416 -19.53 -31.38 -16.37
N SER A 417 -19.79 -31.48 -17.67
CA SER A 417 -20.26 -30.33 -18.46
C SER A 417 -21.54 -29.75 -17.87
N LYS A 418 -21.66 -28.41 -17.92
CA LYS A 418 -22.79 -27.66 -17.39
C LYS A 418 -23.17 -28.10 -15.97
N SER A 419 -22.22 -28.06 -15.03
CA SER A 419 -22.48 -28.48 -13.65
C SER A 419 -21.96 -27.47 -12.64
N VAL A 420 -22.48 -27.55 -11.42
CA VAL A 420 -21.94 -26.83 -10.26
C VAL A 420 -21.77 -27.83 -9.13
N SER A 421 -20.61 -27.79 -8.49
CA SER A 421 -20.25 -28.67 -7.39
C SER A 421 -19.74 -27.85 -6.21
N THR A 422 -20.20 -28.18 -5.01
CA THR A 422 -19.63 -27.69 -3.77
C THR A 422 -18.89 -28.82 -3.07
N PHE A 423 -17.64 -28.56 -2.71
CA PHE A 423 -16.78 -29.45 -1.95
C PHE A 423 -16.72 -28.96 -0.51
N ILE A 424 -16.99 -29.85 0.43
CA ILE A 424 -16.74 -29.65 1.85
C ILE A 424 -15.42 -30.36 2.15
N VAL A 425 -14.39 -29.57 2.39
CA VAL A 425 -13.04 -30.08 2.62
C VAL A 425 -12.74 -29.97 4.10
N SER A 426 -12.62 -31.12 4.76
CA SER A 426 -12.14 -31.19 6.13
C SER A 426 -10.61 -31.15 6.12
N LEU A 427 -10.05 -30.34 7.01
CA LEU A 427 -8.63 -30.10 7.16
C LEU A 427 -8.18 -30.61 8.52
N LYS A 428 -6.88 -30.94 8.65
CA LYS A 428 -6.27 -31.06 9.97
C LYS A 428 -6.38 -29.72 10.69
N SER A 429 -6.76 -29.77 11.96
CA SER A 429 -6.75 -28.63 12.87
C SER A 429 -5.38 -27.96 12.83
N ASP A 430 -5.35 -26.64 12.78
CA ASP A 430 -4.14 -25.81 12.95
C ASP A 430 -3.98 -25.34 14.40
N GLY A 431 -4.73 -25.95 15.35
CA GLY A 431 -4.73 -25.55 16.76
C GLY A 431 -5.67 -24.39 17.09
N VAL A 432 -6.42 -23.87 16.12
CA VAL A 432 -7.42 -22.81 16.32
C VAL A 432 -8.82 -23.40 16.13
N GLN A 433 -9.72 -23.29 17.12
CA GLN A 433 -11.11 -23.76 16.99
C GLN A 433 -12.06 -22.60 16.65
N VAL A 434 -13.09 -22.86 15.84
CA VAL A 434 -14.32 -22.05 15.75
C VAL A 434 -15.53 -22.99 15.49
N PRO A 435 -16.75 -22.64 15.97
CA PRO A 435 -17.61 -23.55 16.74
C PRO A 435 -18.63 -24.40 15.96
N SER A 436 -19.26 -25.28 16.75
CA SER A 436 -19.98 -26.51 16.41
C SER A 436 -21.51 -26.41 16.24
N ASP A 437 -22.09 -25.22 16.05
CA ASP A 437 -23.56 -25.06 15.84
C ASP A 437 -23.92 -23.88 14.90
N PRO A 438 -24.55 -24.14 13.73
CA PRO A 438 -24.77 -23.16 12.65
C PRO A 438 -25.93 -22.15 12.84
N GLU A 439 -26.58 -22.05 14.01
CA GLU A 439 -27.74 -21.14 14.24
C GLU A 439 -27.51 -19.94 15.21
N LYS A 440 -26.29 -19.63 15.66
CA LYS A 440 -26.03 -18.41 16.48
C LYS A 440 -24.92 -17.50 15.93
N PRO A 441 -25.02 -16.15 16.08
CA PRO A 441 -23.95 -15.24 15.72
C PRO A 441 -22.73 -15.45 16.63
N VAL A 442 -21.54 -15.46 16.02
CA VAL A 442 -20.24 -15.46 16.70
C VAL A 442 -20.12 -14.21 17.57
N VAL A 443 -20.25 -14.38 18.88
CA VAL A 443 -19.42 -13.64 19.82
C VAL A 443 -18.17 -14.48 19.93
N THR A 444 -17.08 -13.98 19.38
CA THR A 444 -15.76 -14.57 19.57
C THR A 444 -15.41 -14.41 21.04
N GLU A 445 -15.51 -15.50 21.79
CA GLU A 445 -14.96 -15.53 23.13
C GLU A 445 -13.43 -15.56 23.01
N PRO A 446 -12.70 -14.77 23.83
CA PRO A 446 -11.25 -14.80 23.86
C PRO A 446 -10.74 -16.23 24.09
N LEU A 447 -9.64 -16.62 23.43
CA LEU A 447 -8.87 -17.82 23.78
C LEU A 447 -8.70 -17.82 25.29
N LYS A 448 -9.01 -18.96 25.91
CA LYS A 448 -8.73 -19.15 27.32
C LYS A 448 -7.33 -19.75 27.42
N PRO A 449 -6.48 -19.22 28.31
CA PRO A 449 -5.20 -19.84 28.54
C PRO A 449 -5.39 -21.27 29.06
N ASP A 450 -4.54 -22.18 28.63
CA ASP A 450 -4.50 -23.55 29.11
C ASP A 450 -4.02 -23.64 30.58
N GLU A 451 -3.82 -24.86 31.09
CA GLU A 451 -3.35 -25.09 32.46
C GLU A 451 -1.95 -24.50 32.75
N ASN A 452 -1.15 -24.26 31.71
CA ASN A 452 0.17 -23.61 31.78
C ASN A 452 0.08 -22.09 31.61
N GLY A 453 -1.12 -21.56 31.36
CA GLY A 453 -1.34 -20.15 31.12
C GLY A 453 -1.18 -19.75 29.64
N TYR A 454 -1.11 -20.70 28.71
CA TYR A 454 -0.80 -20.44 27.29
C TYR A 454 -2.09 -20.25 26.48
N TYR A 455 -2.19 -19.15 25.75
CA TYR A 455 -3.23 -18.91 24.75
C TYR A 455 -2.99 -19.73 23.49
N PHE A 456 -1.73 -19.94 23.10
CA PHE A 456 -1.31 -20.95 22.12
C PHE A 456 0.15 -21.39 22.34
N HIS A 457 0.48 -22.59 21.85
CA HIS A 457 1.81 -23.20 21.87
C HIS A 457 2.05 -23.94 20.55
N ASP A 458 2.79 -23.32 19.65
CA ASP A 458 3.12 -23.83 18.33
C ASP A 458 4.48 -24.55 18.36
N THR A 459 4.47 -25.88 18.26
CA THR A 459 5.67 -26.73 18.35
C THR A 459 6.24 -27.12 16.99
N PHE A 460 5.55 -26.79 15.89
CA PHE A 460 5.93 -27.13 14.51
C PHE A 460 6.09 -28.62 14.16
N GLU A 461 5.57 -29.52 14.99
CA GLU A 461 5.55 -30.96 14.73
C GLU A 461 4.48 -31.32 13.69
N GLY A 462 4.88 -31.47 12.42
CA GLY A 462 4.01 -31.87 11.32
C GLY A 462 3.06 -30.80 10.77
N ASN A 463 3.09 -29.56 11.29
CA ASN A 463 2.35 -28.42 10.73
C ASN A 463 3.01 -27.06 11.06
N ALA A 464 2.86 -26.05 10.20
CA ALA A 464 3.40 -24.70 10.43
C ALA A 464 2.60 -23.82 11.42
N SER A 465 1.56 -24.38 12.05
CA SER A 465 0.71 -23.74 13.07
C SER A 465 0.20 -22.34 12.70
N GLY A 466 -0.12 -22.11 11.42
CA GLY A 466 -0.64 -20.83 10.94
C GLY A 466 0.40 -19.73 10.72
N TRP A 467 1.69 -20.03 10.86
CA TRP A 467 2.77 -19.11 10.49
C TRP A 467 2.92 -19.02 8.97
N THR A 468 3.08 -17.82 8.44
CA THR A 468 3.31 -17.53 7.01
C THR A 468 4.57 -16.69 6.82
N GLY A 469 5.03 -16.54 5.56
CA GLY A 469 6.12 -15.62 5.26
C GLY A 469 5.72 -14.17 5.55
N HIS A 470 6.54 -13.47 6.31
CA HIS A 470 6.50 -12.01 6.46
C HIS A 470 7.37 -11.40 5.35
N GLY A 471 6.85 -10.43 4.60
CA GLY A 471 7.52 -9.91 3.40
C GLY A 471 7.75 -11.01 2.33
N SER A 472 8.78 -10.85 1.50
CA SER A 472 9.20 -11.89 0.54
C SER A 472 10.00 -12.98 1.27
N SER A 473 9.33 -14.00 1.82
CA SER A 473 9.96 -15.17 2.43
C SER A 473 9.07 -16.40 2.31
N ASP A 474 9.70 -17.57 2.26
CA ASP A 474 9.01 -18.87 2.26
C ASP A 474 9.17 -19.53 3.63
N VAL A 475 8.07 -20.07 4.17
CA VAL A 475 8.05 -20.87 5.40
C VAL A 475 7.71 -22.33 5.10
N THR A 476 8.49 -23.26 5.62
CA THR A 476 8.27 -24.70 5.45
C THR A 476 8.74 -25.46 6.69
N LEU A 477 8.15 -26.62 6.96
CA LEU A 477 8.68 -27.49 8.00
C LEU A 477 10.01 -28.10 7.58
N SER A 478 10.89 -28.32 8.57
CA SER A 478 12.18 -28.93 8.36
C SER A 478 12.63 -29.72 9.57
N GLY A 479 12.99 -30.98 9.37
CA GLY A 479 13.69 -31.81 10.36
C GLY A 479 15.21 -31.60 10.38
N ARG A 480 15.75 -30.57 9.69
CA ARG A 480 17.20 -30.33 9.61
C ARG A 480 17.79 -29.87 10.94
N THR A 481 17.04 -29.08 11.71
CA THR A 481 17.35 -28.69 13.09
C THR A 481 16.03 -28.39 13.81
N HIS A 482 15.99 -28.53 15.12
CA HIS A 482 14.84 -28.22 15.98
C HIS A 482 15.35 -28.03 17.42
N TRP A 483 14.59 -27.31 18.24
CA TRP A 483 14.87 -27.16 19.66
C TRP A 483 14.22 -28.28 20.47
N GLN A 484 12.92 -28.51 20.25
CA GLN A 484 12.20 -29.65 20.81
C GLN A 484 11.54 -30.47 19.71
N GLY A 485 11.16 -31.72 20.03
CA GLY A 485 10.48 -32.58 19.08
C GLY A 485 11.38 -33.13 17.97
N ALA A 486 10.95 -33.03 16.73
CA ALA A 486 11.60 -33.57 15.54
C ALA A 486 11.65 -32.59 14.35
N GLU A 487 10.79 -31.56 14.32
CA GLU A 487 10.70 -30.59 13.24
C GLU A 487 10.69 -29.15 13.77
N SER A 488 11.17 -28.20 12.97
CA SER A 488 10.98 -26.77 13.24
C SER A 488 10.55 -26.06 11.96
N LEU A 489 10.15 -24.79 12.07
CA LEU A 489 9.78 -23.99 10.91
C LEU A 489 11.02 -23.35 10.31
N LEU A 490 11.36 -23.70 9.07
CA LEU A 490 12.41 -23.10 8.25
C LEU A 490 11.86 -21.89 7.48
N ILE A 491 12.58 -20.78 7.58
CA ILE A 491 12.35 -19.53 6.86
C ILE A 491 13.47 -19.34 5.85
N GLN A 492 13.13 -19.21 4.57
CA GLN A 492 14.09 -19.14 3.46
C GLN A 492 13.63 -18.22 2.32
N ASN A 493 14.46 -18.06 1.28
CA ASN A 493 14.20 -17.20 0.11
C ASN A 493 13.88 -15.75 0.50
N ARG A 494 14.54 -15.28 1.56
CA ARG A 494 14.35 -13.94 2.10
C ARG A 494 15.04 -12.94 1.19
N GLU A 495 14.34 -11.88 0.79
CA GLU A 495 14.94 -10.78 0.00
C GLU A 495 15.49 -9.65 0.87
N LYS A 496 15.03 -9.54 2.13
CA LYS A 496 15.43 -8.51 3.10
C LYS A 496 15.48 -9.09 4.51
N SER A 497 16.23 -8.46 5.41
CA SER A 497 16.39 -8.91 6.81
C SER A 497 15.12 -8.84 7.65
N TRP A 498 14.19 -7.95 7.31
CA TRP A 498 12.89 -7.92 7.98
C TRP A 498 11.93 -8.99 7.47
N ASN A 499 12.21 -9.63 6.32
CA ASN A 499 11.38 -10.74 5.85
C ASN A 499 11.59 -11.93 6.80
N GLY A 500 10.54 -12.66 7.16
CA GLY A 500 10.58 -13.55 8.31
C GLY A 500 9.40 -14.52 8.36
N ALA A 501 9.04 -15.01 9.53
CA ALA A 501 7.77 -15.73 9.70
C ALA A 501 6.81 -14.85 10.52
N GLU A 502 5.56 -14.71 10.08
CA GLU A 502 4.50 -13.98 10.80
C GLU A 502 3.35 -14.87 11.24
N LYS A 503 2.65 -14.46 12.29
CA LYS A 503 1.37 -15.01 12.75
C LYS A 503 0.44 -13.90 13.24
N ASP A 504 -0.81 -13.92 12.78
CA ASP A 504 -1.87 -13.02 13.26
C ASP A 504 -2.25 -13.34 14.72
N LEU A 505 -2.41 -12.30 15.53
CA LEU A 505 -3.02 -12.36 16.85
C LEU A 505 -4.51 -12.01 16.76
N ASP A 506 -5.37 -12.93 17.19
CA ASP A 506 -6.82 -12.72 17.13
C ASP A 506 -7.26 -11.54 18.00
N SER A 507 -8.06 -10.65 17.43
CA SER A 507 -8.50 -9.41 18.10
C SER A 507 -9.51 -9.64 19.23
N ASN A 508 -9.92 -10.89 19.49
CA ASN A 508 -10.88 -11.23 20.53
C ASN A 508 -10.20 -11.60 21.84
N THR A 509 -9.06 -12.28 21.75
CA THR A 509 -8.15 -12.57 22.87
C THR A 509 -7.17 -11.43 23.12
N PHE A 510 -6.56 -10.90 22.05
CA PHE A 510 -5.44 -10.00 22.10
C PHE A 510 -5.92 -8.55 21.94
N LYS A 511 -6.19 -7.91 23.08
CA LYS A 511 -6.80 -6.58 23.15
C LYS A 511 -5.74 -5.49 23.23
N ALA A 512 -5.98 -4.42 22.49
CA ALA A 512 -5.26 -3.17 22.59
C ALA A 512 -5.13 -2.74 24.07
N GLY A 513 -3.95 -2.31 24.47
CA GLY A 513 -3.66 -1.91 25.84
C GLY A 513 -3.50 -3.06 26.83
N THR A 514 -3.68 -4.32 26.45
CA THR A 514 -3.52 -5.50 27.34
C THR A 514 -2.12 -6.09 27.21
N ALA A 515 -1.58 -6.59 28.32
CA ALA A 515 -0.26 -7.22 28.37
C ALA A 515 -0.36 -8.75 28.23
N TYR A 516 0.63 -9.34 27.56
CA TYR A 516 0.76 -10.78 27.33
C TYR A 516 2.21 -11.22 27.50
N SER A 517 2.42 -12.51 27.80
CA SER A 517 3.73 -13.14 27.71
C SER A 517 3.88 -13.74 26.32
N ILE A 518 4.93 -13.40 25.58
CA ILE A 518 5.16 -13.84 24.19
C ILE A 518 6.57 -14.43 24.13
N SER A 519 6.73 -15.63 23.56
CA SER A 519 7.99 -16.35 23.46
C SER A 519 8.13 -17.09 22.13
N VAL A 520 9.31 -17.08 21.50
CA VAL A 520 9.64 -17.93 20.34
C VAL A 520 11.11 -18.35 20.42
N CYS A 521 11.45 -19.59 20.07
CA CYS A 521 12.84 -20.03 19.94
C CYS A 521 13.30 -19.86 18.49
N ALA A 522 14.52 -19.36 18.27
CA ALA A 522 15.04 -19.12 16.92
C ALA A 522 16.51 -19.57 16.78
N ALA A 523 16.89 -20.07 15.61
CA ALA A 523 18.25 -20.49 15.30
C ALA A 523 18.65 -20.22 13.84
N GLY A 524 19.88 -19.76 13.63
CA GLY A 524 20.52 -19.68 12.31
C GLY A 524 21.43 -20.86 12.05
N LEU A 525 21.27 -21.55 10.91
CA LEU A 525 22.23 -22.59 10.48
C LEU A 525 23.16 -22.14 9.35
N ASP A 526 22.74 -21.11 8.63
CA ASP A 526 23.43 -20.55 7.47
C ASP A 526 23.74 -19.07 7.79
N GLY A 527 24.77 -18.47 7.17
CA GLY A 527 25.16 -17.08 7.47
C GLY A 527 26.26 -16.89 8.53
N GLU A 528 26.26 -15.69 9.14
CA GLU A 528 27.21 -15.16 10.13
C GLU A 528 27.37 -16.06 11.37
N SER A 529 28.52 -15.97 12.06
CA SER A 529 28.80 -16.76 13.27
C SER A 529 27.93 -16.36 14.46
N VAL A 530 27.46 -15.11 14.49
CA VAL A 530 26.55 -14.55 15.48
C VAL A 530 25.36 -13.95 14.75
N GLN A 531 24.14 -14.28 15.15
CA GLN A 531 22.93 -13.80 14.52
C GLN A 531 22.00 -13.17 15.56
N ASN A 532 21.52 -11.97 15.26
CA ASN A 532 20.56 -11.26 16.09
C ASN A 532 19.16 -11.48 15.53
N PHE A 533 18.31 -12.07 16.35
CA PHE A 533 16.91 -12.25 16.07
C PHE A 533 16.08 -11.19 16.75
N LYS A 534 15.02 -10.76 16.07
CA LYS A 534 13.97 -9.92 16.62
C LYS A 534 12.63 -10.61 16.47
N MET A 535 11.80 -10.46 17.50
CA MET A 535 10.38 -10.71 17.43
C MET A 535 9.68 -9.36 17.51
N SER A 536 8.84 -9.08 16.53
CA SER A 536 8.24 -7.76 16.29
C SER A 536 6.73 -7.88 16.14
N LEU A 537 6.02 -6.78 16.38
CA LEU A 537 4.58 -6.65 16.25
C LEU A 537 4.26 -5.70 15.09
N GLN A 538 3.47 -6.13 14.11
CA GLN A 538 2.81 -5.26 13.15
C GLN A 538 1.35 -5.02 13.60
N TYR A 539 0.84 -3.80 13.47
CA TYR A 539 -0.56 -3.47 13.78
C TYR A 539 -1.06 -2.29 12.98
N THR A 540 -2.37 -2.10 12.89
CA THR A 540 -3.00 -0.90 12.33
C THR A 540 -3.38 0.05 13.46
N ASP A 541 -3.01 1.32 13.40
CA ASP A 541 -3.41 2.31 14.41
C ASP A 541 -4.83 2.87 14.17
N SER A 542 -5.24 3.85 14.98
CA SER A 542 -6.55 4.50 14.89
C SER A 542 -6.78 5.27 13.59
N ASN A 543 -5.72 5.66 12.90
CA ASN A 543 -5.77 6.38 11.63
C ASN A 543 -5.86 5.41 10.43
N GLY A 544 -5.77 4.10 10.68
CA GLY A 544 -5.77 3.09 9.62
C GLY A 544 -4.36 2.83 9.05
N GLU A 545 -3.30 3.39 9.64
CA GLU A 545 -1.93 3.20 9.18
C GLU A 545 -1.29 1.95 9.81
N THR A 546 -0.51 1.21 9.04
CA THR A 546 0.29 0.10 9.54
C THR A 546 1.50 0.64 10.32
N LYS A 547 1.71 0.13 11.53
CA LYS A 547 2.77 0.45 12.49
C LYS A 547 3.48 -0.83 12.93
N TYR A 548 4.71 -0.67 13.43
CA TYR A 548 5.57 -1.77 13.86
C TYR A 548 6.19 -1.46 15.22
N THR A 549 6.38 -2.46 16.09
CA THR A 549 7.06 -2.30 17.38
C THR A 549 7.75 -3.59 17.81
N ASP A 550 8.95 -3.49 18.39
CA ASP A 550 9.73 -4.66 18.82
C ASP A 550 9.15 -5.28 20.11
N ILE A 551 8.97 -6.61 20.14
CA ILE A 551 8.49 -7.38 21.31
C ILE A 551 9.67 -7.87 22.15
N ALA A 552 10.62 -8.55 21.49
CA ALA A 552 11.81 -9.11 22.11
C ALA A 552 12.94 -9.20 21.07
N ALA A 553 14.18 -9.17 21.54
CA ALA A 553 15.35 -9.42 20.71
C ALA A 553 16.31 -10.30 21.48
N ALA A 554 17.01 -11.19 20.78
CA ALA A 554 18.00 -12.07 21.38
C ALA A 554 19.06 -12.45 20.35
N GLN A 555 20.26 -12.69 20.85
CA GLN A 555 21.42 -13.05 20.04
C GLN A 555 21.72 -14.53 20.24
N THR A 556 22.06 -15.22 19.14
CA THR A 556 22.54 -16.60 19.18
C THR A 556 23.79 -16.75 18.34
N VAL A 557 24.49 -17.87 18.50
CA VAL A 557 25.56 -18.29 17.59
C VAL A 557 25.01 -19.30 16.59
N LYS A 558 25.67 -19.38 15.44
CA LYS A 558 25.32 -20.33 14.38
C LYS A 558 25.22 -21.76 14.91
N GLY A 559 24.08 -22.40 14.67
CA GLY A 559 23.80 -23.77 15.09
C GLY A 559 23.04 -23.90 16.42
N GLU A 560 22.91 -22.82 17.20
CA GLU A 560 22.29 -22.84 18.52
C GLU A 560 20.94 -22.09 18.51
N PHE A 561 19.97 -22.60 19.26
CA PHE A 561 18.68 -21.93 19.47
C PHE A 561 18.77 -20.88 20.60
N VAL A 562 18.04 -19.77 20.45
CA VAL A 562 17.84 -18.75 21.47
C VAL A 562 16.36 -18.46 21.68
N GLN A 563 15.96 -18.15 22.91
CA GLN A 563 14.61 -17.70 23.22
C GLN A 563 14.45 -16.18 23.05
N LEU A 564 13.50 -15.77 22.22
CA LEU A 564 12.96 -14.41 22.14
C LEU A 564 11.73 -14.34 23.05
N ALA A 565 11.81 -13.70 24.21
CA ALA A 565 10.67 -13.65 25.12
C ALA A 565 10.44 -12.27 25.76
N ASN A 566 9.17 -11.91 25.93
CA ASN A 566 8.74 -10.78 26.73
C ASN A 566 7.51 -11.18 27.55
N GLN A 567 7.69 -11.29 28.87
CA GLN A 567 6.65 -11.80 29.77
C GLN A 567 5.47 -10.83 29.97
N ASN A 568 5.63 -9.54 29.62
CA ASN A 568 4.64 -8.52 29.91
C ASN A 568 4.52 -7.50 28.77
N PHE A 569 4.56 -7.98 27.52
CA PHE A 569 4.45 -7.11 26.36
C PHE A 569 3.03 -6.56 26.24
N ARG A 570 2.89 -5.23 26.33
CA ARG A 570 1.59 -4.54 26.24
C ARG A 570 1.31 -4.16 24.80
N LEU A 571 0.22 -4.68 24.24
CA LEU A 571 -0.23 -4.27 22.91
C LEU A 571 -0.60 -2.77 22.91
N PRO A 572 -0.28 -2.02 21.84
CA PRO A 572 -0.61 -0.60 21.73
C PRO A 572 -2.10 -0.30 22.00
N GLU A 573 -2.40 0.73 22.81
CA GLU A 573 -3.78 1.06 23.26
C GLU A 573 -4.76 1.39 22.13
N ASN A 574 -4.26 1.91 21.01
CA ASN A 574 -5.06 2.29 19.84
C ASN A 574 -4.84 1.36 18.63
N GLY A 575 -4.21 0.19 18.85
CA GLY A 575 -3.90 -0.75 17.78
C GLY A 575 -5.02 -1.76 17.50
N LYS A 576 -5.09 -2.25 16.25
CA LYS A 576 -5.91 -3.37 15.79
C LYS A 576 -5.11 -4.20 14.77
N ASN A 577 -5.61 -5.38 14.37
CA ASN A 577 -4.95 -6.25 13.38
C ASN A 577 -3.49 -6.60 13.77
N PHE A 578 -3.30 -7.01 15.02
CA PHE A 578 -1.99 -7.35 15.57
C PHE A 578 -1.42 -8.61 14.89
N LYS A 579 -0.16 -8.58 14.47
CA LYS A 579 0.63 -9.71 13.97
C LYS A 579 1.95 -9.76 14.71
N ILE A 580 2.34 -10.92 15.20
CA ILE A 580 3.72 -11.14 15.65
C ILE A 580 4.52 -11.70 14.48
N TYR A 581 5.79 -11.35 14.38
CA TYR A 581 6.67 -11.94 13.39
C TYR A 581 8.11 -12.01 13.91
N VAL A 582 8.85 -13.02 13.45
CA VAL A 582 10.27 -13.22 13.77
C VAL A 582 11.10 -12.88 12.55
N GLU A 583 12.12 -12.06 12.75
CA GLU A 583 13.01 -11.54 11.73
C GLU A 583 14.47 -11.55 12.21
N THR A 584 15.40 -11.24 11.32
CA THR A 584 16.81 -11.00 11.69
C THR A 584 17.12 -9.52 11.59
N GLU A 585 18.03 -9.00 12.42
CA GLU A 585 18.41 -7.58 12.33
C GLU A 585 19.10 -7.23 11.00
N SER A 586 19.85 -8.19 10.45
CA SER A 586 20.59 -8.08 9.20
C SER A 586 20.62 -9.42 8.45
N GLY A 587 21.10 -9.39 7.21
CA GLY A 587 21.25 -10.58 6.36
C GLY A 587 19.93 -11.12 5.80
N THR A 588 20.05 -12.05 4.87
CA THR A 588 18.92 -12.78 4.26
C THR A 588 19.03 -14.28 4.45
N ASP A 589 19.90 -14.69 5.38
CA ASP A 589 20.17 -16.09 5.64
C ASP A 589 18.92 -16.81 6.14
N ASN A 590 18.87 -18.10 5.81
CA ASN A 590 17.82 -18.97 6.28
C ASN A 590 17.93 -19.15 7.79
N PHE A 591 16.78 -19.15 8.47
CA PHE A 591 16.72 -19.41 9.90
C PHE A 591 15.54 -20.31 10.24
N TYR A 592 15.51 -20.77 11.47
CA TYR A 592 14.52 -21.69 11.99
C TYR A 592 13.84 -21.06 13.20
N ILE A 593 12.54 -21.27 13.37
CA ILE A 593 11.84 -20.99 14.61
C ILE A 593 11.19 -22.25 15.16
N ASP A 594 11.12 -22.32 16.48
CA ASP A 594 10.54 -23.42 17.23
C ASP A 594 9.85 -22.92 18.51
N GLU A 595 8.94 -23.71 19.09
CA GLU A 595 8.28 -23.43 20.38
C GLU A 595 7.74 -21.99 20.52
N ALA A 596 6.85 -21.58 19.61
CA ALA A 596 6.24 -20.24 19.63
C ALA A 596 4.98 -20.20 20.51
N ILE A 597 5.01 -19.40 21.58
CA ILE A 597 4.03 -19.39 22.66
C ILE A 597 3.56 -17.96 22.95
N VAL A 598 2.24 -17.78 23.09
CA VAL A 598 1.66 -16.59 23.73
C VAL A 598 0.84 -17.03 24.94
N ALA A 599 1.02 -16.34 26.07
CA ALA A 599 0.50 -16.72 27.38
C ALA A 599 0.00 -15.49 28.16
N VAL A 600 -0.65 -15.75 29.29
CA VAL A 600 -1.06 -14.72 30.26
C VAL A 600 0.16 -13.87 30.64
N ALA A 601 -0.02 -12.55 30.77
CA ALA A 601 1.05 -11.68 31.25
C ALA A 601 1.64 -12.19 32.58
N GLY A 602 2.97 -12.21 32.64
CA GLY A 602 3.75 -12.74 33.76
C GLY A 602 4.02 -14.25 33.71
N THR A 603 3.41 -15.00 32.77
CA THR A 603 3.72 -16.43 32.61
C THR A 603 5.15 -16.62 32.12
N ALA A 604 5.94 -17.36 32.88
CA ALA A 604 7.30 -17.74 32.47
C ALA A 604 7.23 -18.93 31.50
N VAL A 605 7.77 -18.73 30.30
CA VAL A 605 7.91 -19.77 29.29
C VAL A 605 9.36 -20.26 29.29
N ASN A 606 9.56 -21.56 29.40
CA ASN A 606 10.90 -22.14 29.31
C ASN A 606 11.33 -22.23 27.84
N GLY A 607 12.47 -21.65 27.51
CA GLY A 607 13.12 -21.82 26.20
C GLY A 607 14.56 -22.27 26.38
N PRO A 608 15.31 -22.44 25.27
CA PRO A 608 16.75 -22.61 25.36
C PRO A 608 17.30 -21.40 26.10
N GLU A 609 18.11 -21.65 27.13
CA GLU A 609 18.89 -20.59 27.74
C GLU A 609 19.64 -19.93 26.60
N GLY A 610 19.36 -18.65 26.36
CA GLY A 610 20.05 -17.93 25.31
C GLY A 610 21.52 -18.16 25.51
N VAL A 611 22.22 -18.56 24.44
CA VAL A 611 23.66 -18.79 24.49
C VAL A 611 24.22 -17.62 25.27
N LYS A 612 24.70 -17.90 26.49
CA LYS A 612 25.50 -16.94 27.22
C LYS A 612 26.77 -16.82 26.40
N ILE A 613 26.70 -16.00 25.37
CA ILE A 613 27.78 -15.10 25.03
C ILE A 613 27.86 -14.26 26.29
N THR A 614 28.54 -14.78 27.30
CA THR A 614 28.79 -14.00 28.49
C THR A 614 29.50 -12.77 27.95
N SER A 615 28.90 -11.62 28.19
CA SER A 615 29.59 -10.34 28.05
C SER A 615 30.88 -10.34 28.89
N VAL A 616 31.01 -11.31 29.81
CA VAL A 616 32.23 -11.74 30.48
C VAL A 616 33.01 -12.72 29.60
N ARG A 617 33.83 -12.17 28.71
CA ARG A 617 34.91 -12.91 28.04
C ARG A 617 35.75 -13.65 29.08
N GLY A 618 36.16 -14.88 28.80
CA GLY A 618 36.96 -15.73 29.70
C GLY A 618 36.16 -16.63 30.65
N ASP A 619 34.84 -16.59 30.59
CA ASP A 619 33.92 -17.52 31.26
C ASP A 619 33.46 -18.58 30.25
N LEU A 620 34.08 -19.75 30.27
CA LEU A 620 33.91 -20.80 29.27
C LEU A 620 32.92 -21.87 29.71
N ASP A 621 32.67 -22.03 31.01
CA ASP A 621 31.59 -22.92 31.49
C ASP A 621 30.24 -22.20 31.65
N GLY A 622 30.21 -20.88 31.48
CA GLY A 622 28.98 -20.08 31.46
C GLY A 622 28.38 -19.83 32.85
N ASP A 623 29.17 -20.05 33.92
CA ASP A 623 28.70 -19.93 35.30
C ASP A 623 28.60 -18.48 35.80
N GLY A 624 29.06 -17.51 35.00
CA GLY A 624 29.08 -16.08 35.30
C GLY A 624 30.34 -15.61 36.01
N ARG A 625 31.35 -16.47 36.21
CA ARG A 625 32.61 -16.16 36.90
C ARG A 625 33.79 -16.69 36.09
N ILE A 626 34.90 -15.97 36.16
CA ILE A 626 36.16 -16.43 35.57
C ILE A 626 36.95 -17.11 36.66
N THR A 627 37.11 -18.42 36.52
CA THR A 627 37.75 -19.29 37.51
C THR A 627 38.84 -20.15 36.86
N VAL A 628 39.53 -20.94 37.69
CA VAL A 628 40.51 -21.90 37.18
C VAL A 628 39.86 -23.02 36.35
N ALA A 629 38.53 -23.23 36.48
CA ALA A 629 37.78 -24.17 35.66
C ALA A 629 37.76 -23.69 34.20
N ASP A 630 37.51 -22.41 33.96
CA ASP A 630 37.52 -21.78 32.64
C ASP A 630 38.89 -21.85 31.98
N LEU A 631 39.96 -21.58 32.74
CA LEU A 631 41.33 -21.73 32.24
C LEU A 631 41.63 -23.19 31.84
N THR A 632 41.02 -24.16 32.51
CA THR A 632 41.18 -25.59 32.20
C THR A 632 40.41 -25.96 30.94
N ILE A 633 39.19 -25.44 30.78
CA ILE A 633 38.36 -25.61 29.57
C ILE A 633 39.04 -24.95 28.37
N LEU A 634 39.60 -23.75 28.54
CA LEU A 634 40.31 -23.02 27.51
C LEU A 634 41.54 -23.79 27.01
N LYS A 635 42.38 -24.27 27.93
CA LYS A 635 43.55 -25.10 27.59
C LYS A 635 43.16 -26.41 26.91
N SER A 636 42.10 -27.06 27.38
CA SER A 636 41.60 -28.28 26.76
C SER A 636 41.06 -28.02 25.35
N GLY A 637 40.34 -26.91 25.16
CA GLY A 637 39.76 -26.51 23.87
C GLY A 637 40.81 -26.12 22.83
N VAL A 638 41.89 -25.46 23.25
CA VAL A 638 43.05 -25.16 22.37
C VAL A 638 43.77 -26.44 21.89
N ILE A 639 43.76 -27.52 22.67
CA ILE A 639 44.46 -28.78 22.33
C ILE A 639 43.53 -29.74 21.58
N ASN A 640 42.28 -29.87 22.02
CA ASN A 640 41.37 -30.95 21.60
C ASN A 640 40.12 -30.44 20.85
N GLY A 641 39.97 -29.13 20.66
CA GLY A 641 38.77 -28.50 20.11
C GLY A 641 37.75 -28.14 21.21
N PHE A 642 36.96 -27.09 20.95
CA PHE A 642 35.88 -26.62 21.82
C PHE A 642 34.60 -27.42 21.59
N ARG A 643 33.77 -27.54 22.63
CA ARG A 643 32.53 -28.32 22.61
C ARG A 643 31.36 -27.56 21.98
N SER A 644 31.43 -26.23 21.97
CA SER A 644 30.48 -25.33 21.33
C SER A 644 31.18 -24.11 20.74
N GLU A 645 30.54 -23.43 19.79
CA GLU A 645 31.06 -22.15 19.30
C GLU A 645 30.98 -21.05 20.37
N SER A 646 30.12 -21.18 21.39
CA SER A 646 30.08 -20.26 22.54
C SER A 646 31.32 -20.39 23.43
N GLU A 647 31.79 -21.61 23.71
CA GLU A 647 33.04 -21.85 24.43
C GLU A 647 34.21 -21.22 23.67
N LYS A 648 34.23 -21.37 22.35
CA LYS A 648 35.25 -20.79 21.47
C LYS A 648 35.18 -19.27 21.42
N LEU A 649 33.98 -18.69 21.40
CA LEU A 649 33.78 -17.24 21.43
C LEU A 649 34.21 -16.63 22.78
N ASN A 650 33.88 -17.29 23.88
CA ASN A 650 34.27 -16.84 25.23
C ASN A 650 35.75 -17.12 25.52
N ALA A 651 36.35 -18.11 24.83
CA ALA A 651 37.77 -18.40 24.88
C ALA A 651 38.62 -17.38 24.12
N ASP A 652 38.04 -16.65 23.17
CA ASP A 652 38.65 -15.49 22.50
C ASP A 652 38.57 -14.27 23.42
N VAL A 653 39.28 -14.35 24.56
CA VAL A 653 39.19 -13.34 25.62
C VAL A 653 39.80 -12.02 25.18
N ASP A 654 40.78 -12.12 24.30
CA ASP A 654 41.39 -10.97 23.68
C ASP A 654 40.68 -10.52 22.40
N GLN A 655 39.60 -11.16 21.99
CA GLN A 655 38.78 -10.77 20.82
C GLN A 655 39.51 -10.88 19.48
N SER A 656 40.69 -11.50 19.41
CA SER A 656 41.53 -11.63 18.21
C SER A 656 40.98 -12.52 17.12
N ARG A 657 39.81 -13.16 17.29
CA ARG A 657 39.23 -14.17 16.40
C ARG A 657 40.07 -15.46 16.29
N GLU A 658 41.19 -15.56 16.99
CA GLU A 658 42.04 -16.74 17.08
C GLU A 658 42.19 -17.21 18.53
N VAL A 659 41.54 -18.32 18.88
CA VAL A 659 41.68 -18.88 20.22
C VAL A 659 42.97 -19.68 20.35
N ASN A 660 43.93 -19.17 21.13
CA ASN A 660 45.26 -19.77 21.23
C ASN A 660 45.86 -19.70 22.66
N ALA A 661 47.16 -19.92 22.79
CA ALA A 661 47.83 -19.91 24.09
C ALA A 661 47.86 -18.52 24.76
N ALA A 662 47.75 -17.44 23.98
CA ALA A 662 47.68 -16.07 24.48
C ALA A 662 46.42 -15.84 25.32
N ASP A 663 45.27 -16.33 24.87
CA ASP A 663 44.02 -16.27 25.63
C ASP A 663 44.13 -16.98 26.98
N ALA A 664 44.83 -18.13 27.00
CA ALA A 664 45.10 -18.87 28.23
C ALA A 664 45.99 -18.06 29.20
N VAL A 665 46.91 -17.24 28.69
CA VAL A 665 47.74 -16.35 29.49
C VAL A 665 46.89 -15.23 30.07
N TYR A 666 46.03 -14.59 29.29
CA TYR A 666 45.17 -13.51 29.76
C TYR A 666 44.16 -13.98 30.82
N VAL A 667 43.52 -15.13 30.63
CA VAL A 667 42.65 -15.72 31.68
C VAL A 667 43.46 -16.01 32.95
N ARG A 668 44.69 -16.52 32.83
CA ARG A 668 45.57 -16.75 34.00
C ARG A 668 45.96 -15.45 34.70
N GLU A 669 46.32 -14.41 33.97
CA GLU A 669 46.70 -13.12 34.53
C GLU A 669 45.52 -12.43 35.22
N TYR A 670 44.33 -12.54 34.64
CA TYR A 670 43.08 -12.07 35.24
C TYR A 670 42.81 -12.79 36.58
N LEU A 671 42.94 -14.13 36.61
CA LEU A 671 42.78 -14.92 37.82
C LEU A 671 43.81 -14.61 38.92
N LEU A 672 45.01 -14.15 38.54
CA LEU A 672 46.07 -13.74 39.46
C LEU A 672 45.93 -12.28 39.93
N GLY A 673 44.94 -11.54 39.41
CA GLY A 673 44.76 -10.12 39.68
C GLY A 673 45.85 -9.22 39.10
N ILE A 674 46.59 -9.71 38.10
CA ILE A 674 47.61 -8.95 37.37
C ILE A 674 46.93 -7.96 36.41
N ILE A 675 45.82 -8.38 35.79
CA ILE A 675 44.93 -7.55 34.98
C ILE A 675 43.52 -7.53 35.57
N SER A 676 42.82 -6.39 35.47
CA SER A 676 41.43 -6.23 35.95
C SER A 676 40.38 -6.36 34.83
N GLU A 677 40.83 -6.38 33.58
CA GLU A 677 40.02 -6.43 32.36
C GLU A 677 40.81 -7.16 31.25
N PHE A 678 40.11 -7.84 30.34
CA PHE A 678 40.77 -8.46 29.18
C PHE A 678 41.10 -7.42 28.11
N PRO A 679 42.23 -7.58 27.42
CA PRO A 679 42.56 -6.74 26.27
C PRO A 679 41.53 -6.89 25.15
N VAL A 680 41.36 -5.83 24.34
CA VAL A 680 40.53 -5.85 23.13
C VAL A 680 41.45 -5.84 21.91
N ASN A 681 41.63 -7.00 21.31
CA ASN A 681 42.47 -7.28 20.14
C ASN A 681 41.63 -7.70 18.92
N TYR A 682 40.41 -7.18 18.73
CA TYR A 682 39.57 -7.45 17.54
C TYR A 682 40.34 -7.42 16.21
N THR A 683 40.37 -8.56 15.50
CA THR A 683 40.99 -8.69 14.16
C THR A 683 39.97 -8.94 13.03
N GLY A 684 38.77 -8.36 13.07
CA GLY A 684 38.26 -7.86 11.79
C GLY A 684 39.12 -6.64 11.50
N PRO A 685 40.02 -6.68 10.49
CA PRO A 685 41.39 -6.18 10.63
C PRO A 685 41.35 -4.96 11.53
N ALA A 686 41.87 -5.08 12.76
CA ALA A 686 42.33 -3.89 13.42
C ALA A 686 43.15 -3.23 12.31
N ILE A 687 42.67 -2.07 11.88
CA ILE A 687 43.53 -1.19 11.14
C ILE A 687 44.68 -1.03 12.13
N SER A 688 45.77 -1.77 11.88
CA SER A 688 46.90 -1.80 12.78
C SER A 688 47.29 -0.34 13.02
N ASP A 689 47.94 0.02 14.12
CA ASP A 689 48.40 1.42 14.27
C ASP A 689 49.18 1.87 13.01
N THR A 690 49.82 0.90 12.32
CA THR A 690 50.39 1.05 10.97
C THR A 690 49.36 1.33 9.87
N ASP A 691 48.27 0.58 9.74
CA ASP A 691 47.21 0.84 8.76
C ASP A 691 46.43 2.11 9.09
N LYS A 692 46.31 2.48 10.37
CA LYS A 692 45.58 3.68 10.81
C LYS A 692 46.41 4.88 10.47
N ALA A 693 47.69 4.85 10.80
CA ALA A 693 48.67 5.82 10.35
C ALA A 693 48.73 5.88 8.81
N LYS A 694 48.63 4.75 8.11
CA LYS A 694 48.56 4.69 6.64
C LYS A 694 47.33 5.43 6.12
N TYR A 695 46.13 5.15 6.63
CA TYR A 695 44.92 5.84 6.19
C TYR A 695 44.92 7.32 6.59
N GLU A 696 45.32 7.66 7.82
CA GLU A 696 45.51 9.04 8.28
C GLU A 696 46.51 9.81 7.39
N SER A 697 47.59 9.15 6.96
CA SER A 697 48.57 9.76 6.06
C SER A 697 47.97 10.16 4.70
N ALA A 698 46.92 9.47 4.23
CA ALA A 698 46.23 9.82 2.99
C ALA A 698 45.52 11.19 3.08
N PHE A 699 45.16 11.62 4.30
CA PHE A 699 44.53 12.90 4.61
C PHE A 699 45.51 13.93 5.17
N SER A 700 46.79 13.59 5.36
CA SER A 700 47.80 14.53 5.85
C SER A 700 48.04 15.67 4.85
N GLY A 701 47.98 16.91 5.33
CA GLY A 701 48.10 18.11 4.49
C GLY A 701 46.94 18.32 3.51
N LEU A 702 45.85 17.57 3.63
CA LEU A 702 44.66 17.71 2.79
C LEU A 702 43.99 19.07 3.06
N THR A 703 43.70 19.81 1.99
CA THR A 703 42.84 20.98 2.06
C THR A 703 41.45 20.57 1.61
N LEU A 704 40.45 20.72 2.48
CA LEU A 704 39.06 20.38 2.13
C LEU A 704 38.50 21.39 1.15
N THR A 705 37.76 20.89 0.17
CA THR A 705 37.04 21.73 -0.80
C THR A 705 35.96 22.52 -0.08
N LYS A 706 35.83 23.81 -0.43
CA LYS A 706 34.82 24.68 0.17
C LYS A 706 33.46 24.42 -0.46
N SER A 707 32.43 24.21 0.35
CA SER A 707 31.05 24.13 -0.15
C SER A 707 30.51 25.51 -0.52
N TRP A 708 29.62 25.53 -1.52
CA TRP A 708 28.82 26.69 -1.89
C TRP A 708 27.59 26.88 -1.00
N LYS A 709 27.22 25.90 -0.19
CA LYS A 709 26.22 25.99 0.89
C LYS A 709 26.97 26.11 2.22
N TYR A 710 26.79 27.20 2.95
CA TYR A 710 27.54 27.43 4.19
C TYR A 710 26.96 26.64 5.35
N ASP A 711 27.75 26.51 6.42
CA ASP A 711 27.28 25.85 7.63
C ASP A 711 26.08 26.57 8.24
N GLY A 712 25.07 25.80 8.65
CA GLY A 712 23.81 26.32 9.19
C GLY A 712 22.78 26.70 8.13
N GLU A 713 23.09 26.55 6.84
CA GLU A 713 22.16 26.79 5.72
C GLU A 713 21.64 25.47 5.16
N ASN A 714 20.34 25.43 4.84
CA ASN A 714 19.72 24.33 4.10
C ASN A 714 19.35 24.71 2.66
N ASN A 715 19.46 25.99 2.30
CA ASN A 715 19.28 26.47 0.93
C ASN A 715 20.63 26.80 0.27
N PRO A 716 20.76 26.65 -1.07
CA PRO A 716 19.81 25.97 -1.97
C PRO A 716 19.71 24.47 -1.68
N LEU A 717 18.69 23.79 -2.20
CA LEU A 717 18.49 22.35 -1.93
C LEU A 717 19.74 21.55 -2.31
N THR A 718 20.28 21.82 -3.50
CA THR A 718 21.47 21.18 -4.08
C THR A 718 22.51 22.20 -4.52
N THR A 719 23.78 21.81 -4.49
CA THR A 719 24.92 22.60 -5.02
C THR A 719 25.76 21.85 -6.04
N GLN A 720 25.53 20.55 -6.20
CA GLN A 720 26.11 19.72 -7.26
C GLN A 720 25.39 19.91 -8.60
N ARG A 721 24.17 20.47 -8.56
CA ARG A 721 23.37 20.88 -9.73
C ARG A 721 22.74 22.23 -9.48
N PHE A 722 22.58 23.00 -10.56
CA PHE A 722 21.60 24.06 -10.63
C PHE A 722 20.21 23.45 -10.85
N GLY A 723 19.16 24.21 -10.58
CA GLY A 723 17.79 23.73 -10.68
C GLY A 723 16.82 24.89 -10.55
N ALA A 724 16.13 25.20 -11.63
CA ALA A 724 15.19 26.31 -11.70
C ALA A 724 13.74 25.84 -11.80
N ASP A 725 12.80 26.76 -11.61
CA ASP A 725 11.39 26.51 -11.88
C ASP A 725 10.84 25.26 -11.14
N PRO A 726 10.86 25.27 -9.79
CA PRO A 726 10.59 24.05 -9.03
C PRO A 726 9.11 23.65 -9.08
N GLY A 727 8.84 22.52 -9.74
CA GLY A 727 7.61 21.74 -9.60
C GLY A 727 7.73 20.67 -8.53
N TRP A 728 6.61 20.06 -8.15
CA TRP A 728 6.58 19.20 -6.96
C TRP A 728 5.63 18.01 -7.09
N MET A 729 5.86 17.01 -6.27
CA MET A 729 4.92 15.90 -6.06
C MET A 729 5.21 15.24 -4.71
N VAL A 730 4.15 14.91 -3.96
CA VAL A 730 4.26 14.09 -2.74
C VAL A 730 3.76 12.69 -3.06
N TYR A 731 4.59 11.70 -2.76
CA TYR A 731 4.27 10.28 -2.92
C TYR A 731 5.03 9.45 -1.91
N ASP A 732 4.37 8.46 -1.30
CA ASP A 732 4.97 7.48 -0.38
C ASP A 732 5.85 8.10 0.72
N GLY A 733 5.32 9.12 1.40
CA GLY A 733 5.99 9.79 2.52
C GLY A 733 7.19 10.67 2.12
N ARG A 734 7.44 10.88 0.83
CA ARG A 734 8.54 11.71 0.31
C ARG A 734 8.03 12.88 -0.51
N LEU A 735 8.77 13.98 -0.46
CA LEU A 735 8.62 15.13 -1.35
C LEU A 735 9.62 15.00 -2.48
N TYR A 736 9.13 15.04 -3.72
CA TYR A 736 9.92 15.11 -4.94
C TYR A 736 9.85 16.53 -5.51
N ILE A 737 11.01 17.07 -5.90
CA ILE A 737 11.13 18.36 -6.57
C ILE A 737 11.73 18.15 -7.95
N TYR A 738 11.04 18.65 -8.96
CA TYR A 738 11.45 18.63 -10.35
C TYR A 738 11.85 20.04 -10.77
N THR A 739 12.97 20.19 -11.46
CA THR A 739 13.46 21.52 -11.85
C THR A 739 13.98 21.53 -13.28
N THR A 740 13.80 22.63 -14.00
CA THR A 740 14.57 22.91 -15.22
C THR A 740 16.06 22.76 -14.90
N ASN A 741 16.77 21.91 -15.64
CA ASN A 741 18.20 21.69 -15.43
C ASN A 741 19.04 22.82 -16.05
N ASP A 742 19.06 23.98 -15.39
CA ASP A 742 20.04 25.02 -15.68
C ASP A 742 21.45 24.42 -15.63
N ALA A 743 22.31 24.75 -16.59
CA ALA A 743 23.69 24.27 -16.63
C ALA A 743 24.56 25.30 -17.32
N PHE A 744 25.82 25.42 -16.89
CA PHE A 744 26.72 26.41 -17.48
C PHE A 744 26.87 26.23 -18.98
N GLU A 745 26.67 27.34 -19.69
CA GLU A 745 26.83 27.41 -21.13
C GLU A 745 28.08 28.22 -21.48
N TYR A 746 28.70 27.85 -22.60
CA TYR A 746 29.93 28.49 -23.06
C TYR A 746 29.79 28.94 -24.52
N ASN A 747 30.30 30.13 -24.83
CA ASN A 747 30.49 30.63 -26.18
C ASN A 747 31.99 30.84 -26.43
N ASN A 748 32.55 30.13 -27.41
CA ASN A 748 33.99 30.15 -27.71
C ASN A 748 34.89 29.93 -26.47
N GLY A 749 34.49 29.03 -25.58
CA GLY A 749 35.22 28.70 -24.34
C GLY A 749 35.00 29.67 -23.17
N ASN A 750 34.28 30.78 -23.36
CA ASN A 750 33.92 31.70 -22.29
C ASN A 750 32.50 31.39 -21.79
N MET A 751 32.32 31.31 -20.47
CA MET A 751 30.99 31.16 -19.88
C MET A 751 30.09 32.32 -20.29
N ARG A 752 28.84 32.04 -20.64
CA ARG A 752 27.85 33.03 -21.05
C ARG A 752 26.65 33.08 -20.11
N GLU A 753 25.80 34.08 -20.32
CA GLU A 753 24.46 34.15 -19.72
C GLU A 753 23.61 32.95 -20.14
N ASN A 754 22.84 32.42 -19.19
CA ASN A 754 21.94 31.28 -19.39
C ASN A 754 20.97 31.56 -20.54
N SER A 755 20.99 30.73 -21.57
CA SER A 755 20.10 30.89 -22.73
C SER A 755 18.78 30.14 -22.56
N TYR A 756 18.67 29.36 -21.48
CA TYR A 756 17.60 28.41 -21.20
C TYR A 756 17.43 27.35 -22.29
N ASP A 757 18.45 27.07 -23.10
CA ASP A 757 18.38 26.00 -24.09
C ASP A 757 18.59 24.63 -23.40
N VAL A 758 17.60 24.22 -22.59
CA VAL A 758 17.64 23.05 -21.69
C VAL A 758 16.72 21.94 -22.22
N GLY A 759 17.21 20.70 -22.23
CA GLY A 759 16.45 19.51 -22.66
C GLY A 759 16.27 18.43 -21.59
N THR A 760 16.65 18.74 -20.34
CA THR A 760 16.56 17.80 -19.21
C THR A 760 15.90 18.44 -18.00
N ILE A 761 15.32 17.61 -17.14
CA ILE A 761 14.67 18.01 -15.89
C ILE A 761 15.36 17.26 -14.74
N ASN A 762 15.87 17.98 -13.74
CA ASN A 762 16.42 17.32 -12.54
C ASN A 762 15.30 16.81 -11.65
N CYS A 763 15.56 15.73 -10.91
CA CYS A 763 14.67 15.22 -9.87
C CYS A 763 15.48 15.02 -8.58
N VAL A 764 15.01 15.61 -7.48
CA VAL A 764 15.55 15.40 -6.14
C VAL A 764 14.43 15.04 -5.18
N SER A 765 14.70 14.27 -4.13
CA SER A 765 13.68 13.94 -3.14
C SER A 765 14.18 13.97 -1.70
N THR A 766 13.26 14.16 -0.76
CA THR A 766 13.56 14.17 0.67
C THR A 766 12.41 13.57 1.49
N ALA A 767 12.73 13.04 2.66
CA ALA A 767 11.77 12.67 3.70
C ALA A 767 11.84 13.60 4.93
N ASP A 768 12.89 14.42 5.04
CA ASP A 768 13.22 15.19 6.26
C ASP A 768 13.46 16.69 5.97
N MET A 769 13.33 17.12 4.72
CA MET A 769 13.49 18.50 4.21
C MET A 769 14.94 19.02 4.16
N VAL A 770 15.93 18.25 4.58
CA VAL A 770 17.32 18.69 4.65
C VAL A 770 18.29 17.77 3.91
N ASN A 771 18.10 16.46 3.98
CA ASN A 771 18.88 15.49 3.21
C ASN A 771 18.13 15.21 1.91
N TRP A 772 18.72 15.61 0.79
CA TRP A 772 18.14 15.47 -0.54
C TRP A 772 18.87 14.38 -1.32
N THR A 773 18.12 13.40 -1.82
CA THR A 773 18.60 12.37 -2.74
C THR A 773 18.54 12.92 -4.16
N ASP A 774 19.67 12.94 -4.88
CA ASP A 774 19.76 13.36 -6.29
C ASP A 774 19.42 12.19 -7.22
N HIS A 775 18.30 12.25 -7.94
CA HIS A 775 17.89 11.20 -8.89
C HIS A 775 18.38 11.46 -10.33
N GLY A 776 19.28 12.43 -10.51
CA GLY A 776 19.86 12.79 -11.80
C GLY A 776 18.97 13.68 -12.66
N ALA A 777 19.40 13.84 -13.92
CA ALA A 777 18.74 14.67 -14.92
C ALA A 777 17.98 13.80 -15.92
N ILE A 778 16.66 13.86 -15.88
CA ILE A 778 15.76 13.12 -16.77
C ILE A 778 15.93 13.64 -18.21
N PRO A 779 16.23 12.77 -19.19
CA PRO A 779 16.32 13.17 -20.59
C PRO A 779 14.91 13.33 -21.18
N VAL A 780 14.45 14.58 -21.32
CA VAL A 780 13.08 14.89 -21.77
C VAL A 780 13.04 15.25 -23.25
N ALA A 781 13.76 16.29 -23.68
CA ALA A 781 13.69 16.80 -25.04
C ALA A 781 14.63 16.05 -26.01
N GLY A 782 14.06 15.33 -26.99
CA GLY A 782 14.83 14.51 -27.94
C GLY A 782 15.05 15.15 -29.32
N ARG A 783 14.36 16.24 -29.66
CA ARG A 783 14.33 16.77 -31.03
C ARG A 783 15.73 17.15 -31.51
N HIS A 784 16.08 16.69 -32.72
CA HIS A 784 17.40 16.92 -33.32
C HIS A 784 18.57 16.49 -32.42
N GLY A 785 18.37 15.50 -31.56
CA GLY A 785 19.39 15.02 -30.63
C GLY A 785 19.66 16.00 -29.47
N LYS A 786 18.70 16.86 -29.12
CA LYS A 786 18.83 17.85 -28.03
C LYS A 786 19.36 17.22 -26.73
N THR A 787 18.84 16.05 -26.38
CA THR A 787 19.39 15.20 -25.33
C THR A 787 19.41 13.76 -25.83
N GLN A 788 20.51 13.07 -25.57
CA GLN A 788 20.65 11.66 -25.91
C GLN A 788 19.58 10.85 -25.17
N GLY A 789 18.75 10.11 -25.91
CA GLY A 789 17.66 9.31 -25.34
C GLY A 789 16.49 10.13 -24.79
N GLY A 790 16.30 11.39 -25.25
CA GLY A 790 15.17 12.22 -24.83
C GLY A 790 13.81 11.55 -25.07
N ALA A 791 13.00 11.43 -24.01
CA ALA A 791 11.73 10.71 -24.05
C ALA A 791 10.71 11.29 -25.04
N ALA A 792 10.63 12.63 -25.14
CA ALA A 792 9.80 13.34 -26.11
C ALA A 792 10.63 13.71 -27.34
N ALA A 793 10.62 12.85 -28.37
CA ALA A 793 11.41 13.01 -29.59
C ALA A 793 11.08 14.28 -30.40
N TRP A 794 9.90 14.86 -30.20
CA TRP A 794 9.42 16.08 -30.86
C TRP A 794 9.81 17.37 -30.12
N ALA A 795 10.08 17.30 -28.81
CA ALA A 795 10.34 18.47 -27.98
C ALA A 795 11.77 18.96 -28.16
N GLY A 796 11.93 20.28 -28.33
CA GLY A 796 13.24 20.93 -28.44
C GLY A 796 13.77 21.50 -27.12
N ARG A 797 12.89 21.69 -26.13
CA ARG A 797 13.20 22.16 -24.78
C ARG A 797 12.28 21.50 -23.75
N SER A 798 12.67 21.55 -22.48
CA SER A 798 11.87 21.09 -21.34
C SER A 798 12.04 22.05 -20.16
N TRP A 799 11.15 23.04 -20.06
CA TRP A 799 11.15 24.08 -19.03
C TRP A 799 10.02 23.88 -18.02
N ALA A 800 10.19 24.46 -16.83
CA ALA A 800 9.19 24.62 -15.79
C ALA A 800 8.36 23.36 -15.57
N PRO A 801 8.98 22.27 -15.09
CA PRO A 801 8.27 21.04 -14.85
C PRO A 801 7.24 21.20 -13.73
N ASP A 802 6.16 20.44 -13.81
CA ASP A 802 5.34 20.11 -12.65
C ASP A 802 4.82 18.67 -12.76
N ALA A 803 4.46 18.05 -11.65
CA ALA A 803 4.21 16.62 -11.60
C ALA A 803 2.98 16.25 -10.77
N ALA A 804 2.35 15.14 -11.16
CA ALA A 804 1.28 14.53 -10.40
C ALA A 804 1.38 13.01 -10.49
N TRP A 805 0.76 12.31 -9.54
CA TRP A 805 0.54 10.88 -9.64
C TRP A 805 -0.96 10.60 -9.52
N LYS A 806 -1.41 9.49 -10.10
CA LYS A 806 -2.80 9.03 -10.02
C LYS A 806 -2.87 7.52 -10.09
N MET A 807 -3.83 6.93 -9.39
CA MET A 807 -4.17 5.51 -9.55
C MET A 807 -4.90 5.31 -10.88
N ILE A 808 -4.32 4.51 -11.77
CA ILE A 808 -4.92 4.09 -13.04
C ILE A 808 -4.87 2.57 -13.09
N ASP A 809 -6.03 1.94 -13.28
CA ASP A 809 -6.19 0.48 -13.31
C ASP A 809 -5.59 -0.21 -12.08
N GLY A 810 -5.79 0.38 -10.90
CA GLY A 810 -5.32 -0.16 -9.62
C GLY A 810 -3.81 -0.04 -9.38
N LYS A 811 -3.09 0.74 -10.19
CA LYS A 811 -1.64 0.98 -10.03
C LYS A 811 -1.31 2.48 -10.03
N PRO A 812 -0.32 2.92 -9.24
CA PRO A 812 0.14 4.30 -9.31
C PRO A 812 0.82 4.56 -10.66
N LYS A 813 0.46 5.68 -11.29
CA LYS A 813 1.08 6.22 -12.50
C LYS A 813 1.51 7.64 -12.23
N PHE A 814 2.64 8.02 -12.81
CA PHE A 814 3.28 9.33 -12.59
C PHE A 814 3.29 10.12 -13.88
N PHE A 815 3.06 11.43 -13.79
CA PHE A 815 2.92 12.36 -14.90
C PHE A 815 3.85 13.54 -14.69
N LEU A 816 4.70 13.81 -15.67
CA LEU A 816 5.62 14.95 -15.66
C LEU A 816 5.26 15.88 -16.82
N TYR A 817 4.71 17.04 -16.50
CA TYR A 817 4.37 18.09 -17.45
C TYR A 817 5.57 19.01 -17.63
N PHE A 818 5.76 19.54 -18.84
CA PHE A 818 6.86 20.45 -19.13
C PHE A 818 6.50 21.37 -20.29
N ALA A 819 7.08 22.56 -20.32
CA ALA A 819 6.96 23.47 -21.45
C ALA A 819 8.04 23.19 -22.50
N ASN A 820 7.60 22.94 -23.75
CA ASN A 820 8.49 22.95 -24.91
C ASN A 820 8.65 24.40 -25.35
N ASN A 821 9.58 25.12 -24.72
CA ASN A 821 9.73 26.57 -24.83
C ASN A 821 8.41 27.34 -24.52
N GLY A 822 8.26 28.58 -24.99
CA GLY A 822 7.04 29.36 -24.85
C GLY A 822 5.89 29.01 -25.81
N SER A 823 5.85 27.80 -26.37
CA SER A 823 4.93 27.45 -27.48
C SER A 823 4.09 26.19 -27.30
N GLY A 824 4.21 25.48 -26.17
CA GLY A 824 3.40 24.30 -25.91
C GLY A 824 3.79 23.53 -24.66
N ILE A 825 2.85 22.73 -24.16
CA ILE A 825 3.01 21.88 -22.97
C ILE A 825 3.03 20.42 -23.41
N GLY A 826 4.04 19.67 -22.97
CA GLY A 826 4.13 18.22 -23.10
C GLY A 826 3.82 17.51 -21.78
N VAL A 827 3.61 16.19 -21.86
CA VAL A 827 3.46 15.31 -20.68
C VAL A 827 4.19 14.00 -20.94
N LEU A 828 4.92 13.51 -19.93
CA LEU A 828 5.51 12.17 -19.90
C LEU A 828 4.82 11.32 -18.84
N THR A 829 4.90 10.00 -18.99
CA THR A 829 4.38 9.01 -18.03
C THR A 829 5.48 8.10 -17.49
N ALA A 830 5.33 7.64 -16.25
CA ALA A 830 6.19 6.65 -15.62
C ALA A 830 5.45 5.76 -14.62
N ASP A 831 6.10 4.67 -14.22
CA ASP A 831 5.65 3.74 -13.16
C ASP A 831 6.36 4.00 -11.81
N SER A 832 7.20 5.02 -11.74
CA SER A 832 7.91 5.48 -10.54
C SER A 832 8.09 7.00 -10.62
N PRO A 833 8.16 7.71 -9.48
CA PRO A 833 8.38 9.16 -9.43
C PRO A 833 9.74 9.58 -10.02
N THR A 834 10.67 8.64 -10.19
CA THR A 834 12.01 8.91 -10.75
C THR A 834 12.17 8.38 -12.18
N GLY A 835 11.09 7.90 -12.80
CA GLY A 835 11.11 7.28 -14.13
C GLY A 835 11.37 5.77 -14.09
N PRO A 836 11.71 5.15 -15.24
CA PRO A 836 11.98 5.79 -16.53
C PRO A 836 10.72 6.42 -17.14
N TRP A 837 10.90 7.57 -17.80
CA TRP A 837 9.81 8.36 -18.39
C TRP A 837 9.60 8.05 -19.86
N LYS A 838 8.35 8.06 -20.31
CA LYS A 838 7.94 7.77 -21.69
C LYS A 838 6.95 8.82 -22.17
N ASP A 839 7.08 9.23 -23.43
CA ASP A 839 6.10 10.07 -24.11
C ASP A 839 4.91 9.22 -24.58
N PRO A 840 3.70 9.42 -24.02
CA PRO A 840 2.53 8.64 -24.39
C PRO A 840 1.76 9.20 -25.58
N ILE A 841 2.04 10.44 -26.02
CA ILE A 841 1.23 11.17 -27.03
C ILE A 841 2.00 11.32 -28.35
N GLY A 842 3.31 11.58 -28.28
CA GLY A 842 4.15 11.82 -29.45
C GLY A 842 4.10 13.25 -30.02
N HIS A 843 3.39 14.18 -29.36
CA HIS A 843 3.34 15.61 -29.66
C HIS A 843 2.92 16.42 -28.41
N GLU A 844 2.84 17.75 -28.51
CA GLU A 844 2.34 18.61 -27.43
C GLU A 844 0.93 18.19 -26.96
N LEU A 845 0.71 18.14 -25.63
CA LEU A 845 -0.62 18.04 -25.01
C LEU A 845 -1.43 19.32 -25.26
N ILE A 846 -0.76 20.48 -25.14
CA ILE A 846 -1.34 21.81 -25.40
C ILE A 846 -0.45 22.56 -26.37
N SER A 847 -1.03 23.08 -27.45
CA SER A 847 -0.33 23.89 -28.45
C SER A 847 -1.14 25.15 -28.78
N ARG A 848 -0.60 26.00 -29.67
CA ARG A 848 -1.32 27.19 -30.16
C ARG A 848 -2.61 26.86 -30.94
N SER A 849 -2.76 25.63 -31.44
CA SER A 849 -3.99 25.19 -32.11
C SER A 849 -5.06 24.68 -31.14
N THR A 850 -4.70 24.42 -29.88
CA THR A 850 -5.67 24.06 -28.84
C THR A 850 -6.66 25.23 -28.65
N PRO A 851 -7.97 24.96 -28.53
CA PRO A 851 -8.98 25.99 -28.35
C PRO A 851 -8.60 26.99 -27.25
N ASN A 852 -8.82 28.29 -27.51
CA ASN A 852 -8.47 29.42 -26.64
C ASN A 852 -6.97 29.64 -26.36
N CYS A 853 -6.05 28.87 -26.96
CA CYS A 853 -4.60 29.04 -26.71
C CYS A 853 -3.87 29.89 -27.75
N GLY A 854 -4.50 30.25 -28.87
CA GLY A 854 -3.84 30.95 -29.99
C GLY A 854 -3.26 32.33 -29.65
N ASN A 855 -3.86 33.05 -28.70
CA ASN A 855 -3.44 34.39 -28.26
C ASN A 855 -2.63 34.39 -26.96
N VAL A 856 -2.27 33.22 -26.41
CA VAL A 856 -1.37 33.14 -25.25
C VAL A 856 0.02 33.58 -25.70
N ALA A 857 0.57 34.63 -25.07
CA ALA A 857 1.87 35.19 -25.47
C ALA A 857 2.98 34.14 -25.25
N TRP A 858 3.08 33.64 -24.02
CA TRP A 858 3.97 32.55 -23.63
C TRP A 858 3.15 31.35 -23.15
N LEU A 859 3.15 30.27 -23.93
CA LEU A 859 2.40 29.05 -23.65
C LEU A 859 3.33 28.06 -22.92
N PHE A 860 3.56 28.31 -21.63
CA PHE A 860 4.54 27.62 -20.78
C PHE A 860 4.07 27.53 -19.31
N ASP A 861 5.00 27.18 -18.41
CA ASP A 861 4.85 27.12 -16.95
C ASP A 861 3.58 26.38 -16.50
N PRO A 862 3.51 25.07 -16.79
CA PRO A 862 2.41 24.23 -16.33
C PRO A 862 2.42 24.11 -14.80
N GLY A 863 1.27 24.35 -14.17
CA GLY A 863 0.99 24.00 -12.79
C GLY A 863 -0.13 22.98 -12.73
N VAL A 864 0.15 21.77 -12.26
CA VAL A 864 -0.80 20.66 -12.20
C VAL A 864 -1.19 20.35 -10.75
N TYR A 865 -2.45 20.04 -10.54
CA TYR A 865 -2.90 19.47 -9.26
C TYR A 865 -3.90 18.36 -9.52
N TYR A 866 -3.68 17.22 -8.87
CA TYR A 866 -4.62 16.11 -8.81
C TYR A 866 -5.27 16.07 -7.43
N ASP A 867 -6.60 16.12 -7.42
CA ASP A 867 -7.42 16.03 -6.22
C ASP A 867 -7.91 14.58 -6.04
N GLU A 868 -7.21 13.84 -5.18
CA GLU A 868 -7.53 12.44 -4.86
C GLU A 868 -8.97 12.26 -4.35
N ALA A 869 -9.54 13.28 -3.68
CA ALA A 869 -10.88 13.19 -3.11
C ALA A 869 -11.98 13.26 -4.18
N THR A 870 -11.72 13.94 -5.31
CA THR A 870 -12.70 14.06 -6.41
C THR A 870 -12.33 13.21 -7.63
N ASP A 871 -11.13 12.63 -7.67
CA ASP A 871 -10.53 11.97 -8.82
C ASP A 871 -10.36 12.90 -10.05
N GLU A 872 -10.24 14.21 -9.81
CA GLU A 872 -10.11 15.24 -10.85
C GLU A 872 -8.73 15.89 -10.83
N ALA A 873 -8.25 16.30 -12.00
CA ALA A 873 -7.01 17.07 -12.11
C ALA A 873 -7.19 18.29 -12.99
N TYR A 874 -6.42 19.32 -12.67
CA TYR A 874 -6.47 20.61 -13.36
C TYR A 874 -5.06 21.07 -13.71
N LEU A 875 -4.94 21.70 -14.87
CA LEU A 875 -3.69 22.21 -15.40
C LEU A 875 -3.85 23.71 -15.67
N PHE A 876 -3.05 24.51 -14.98
CA PHE A 876 -2.88 25.93 -15.23
C PHE A 876 -1.63 26.17 -16.05
N PHE A 877 -1.64 27.16 -16.93
CA PHE A 877 -0.49 27.50 -17.75
C PHE A 877 -0.68 28.88 -18.39
N GLY A 878 0.40 29.38 -18.97
CA GLY A 878 0.39 30.58 -19.81
C GLY A 878 0.80 31.85 -19.08
N GLY A 879 1.25 32.83 -19.86
CA GLY A 879 1.77 34.08 -19.36
C GLY A 879 2.17 35.05 -20.46
N GLY A 880 2.94 36.06 -20.09
CA GLY A 880 3.40 37.14 -20.93
C GLY A 880 2.30 38.14 -21.30
N LYS A 881 2.67 39.13 -22.11
CA LYS A 881 1.76 40.15 -22.65
C LYS A 881 2.01 40.33 -24.14
N ASN A 882 0.94 40.37 -24.95
CA ASN A 882 1.06 40.75 -26.36
C ASN A 882 0.97 42.27 -26.52
N ASP A 883 1.87 42.92 -27.23
CA ASP A 883 1.88 44.39 -27.30
C ASP A 883 0.68 45.03 -28.05
N ASN A 884 -0.10 44.25 -28.81
CA ASN A 884 -1.14 44.77 -29.72
C ASN A 884 -2.54 44.14 -29.56
N ASP A 885 -2.83 43.43 -28.47
CA ASP A 885 -4.13 42.76 -28.26
C ASP A 885 -5.18 43.59 -27.51
N GLY A 886 -4.90 44.87 -27.24
CA GLY A 886 -5.79 45.80 -26.55
C GLY A 886 -5.92 45.57 -25.03
N THR A 887 -5.23 44.58 -24.46
CA THR A 887 -5.17 44.38 -23.01
C THR A 887 -4.07 45.23 -22.37
N GLY A 888 -4.18 45.52 -21.07
CA GLY A 888 -3.15 46.22 -20.30
C GLY A 888 -2.24 45.26 -19.52
N TYR A 889 -1.12 45.75 -19.00
CA TYR A 889 -0.28 44.98 -18.08
C TYR A 889 -0.99 44.60 -16.78
N ASP A 890 -2.05 45.31 -16.40
CA ASP A 890 -2.84 45.02 -15.20
C ASP A 890 -3.79 43.83 -15.38
N ASN A 891 -4.06 43.39 -16.62
CA ASN A 891 -4.78 42.16 -16.93
C ASN A 891 -4.45 41.67 -18.36
N PRO A 892 -3.34 40.95 -18.56
CA PRO A 892 -2.90 40.46 -19.88
C PRO A 892 -3.85 39.43 -20.53
N LYS A 893 -4.71 38.75 -19.75
CA LYS A 893 -5.61 37.67 -20.20
C LYS A 893 -4.92 36.50 -20.93
N THR A 894 -3.64 36.25 -20.60
CA THR A 894 -2.82 35.20 -21.21
C THR A 894 -2.80 33.90 -20.40
N GLY A 895 -3.28 33.90 -19.15
CA GLY A 895 -3.37 32.69 -18.31
C GLY A 895 -4.54 31.79 -18.69
N ARG A 896 -4.37 30.48 -18.49
CA ARG A 896 -5.35 29.45 -18.81
C ARG A 896 -5.48 28.44 -17.68
N VAL A 897 -6.68 27.87 -17.56
CA VAL A 897 -6.95 26.67 -16.77
C VAL A 897 -7.75 25.67 -17.58
N VAL A 898 -7.45 24.38 -17.45
CA VAL A 898 -8.22 23.30 -18.08
C VAL A 898 -8.32 22.12 -17.13
N LYS A 899 -9.42 21.37 -17.20
CA LYS A 899 -9.54 20.08 -16.54
C LYS A 899 -8.83 19.02 -17.40
N LEU A 900 -8.07 18.14 -16.78
CA LEU A 900 -7.44 17.01 -17.46
C LEU A 900 -8.44 15.84 -17.55
N GLY A 901 -8.32 15.06 -18.62
CA GLY A 901 -9.01 13.78 -18.75
C GLY A 901 -8.56 12.79 -17.68
N LYS A 902 -9.33 11.71 -17.48
CA LYS A 902 -9.04 10.71 -16.45
C LYS A 902 -7.69 10.01 -16.61
N ASP A 903 -7.18 9.97 -17.84
CA ASP A 903 -5.87 9.41 -18.20
C ASP A 903 -4.70 10.35 -17.92
N MET A 904 -4.96 11.60 -17.49
CA MET A 904 -3.99 12.66 -17.23
C MET A 904 -3.15 13.10 -18.45
N ILE A 905 -3.41 12.51 -19.62
CA ILE A 905 -2.70 12.76 -20.89
C ILE A 905 -3.64 13.29 -21.98
N SER A 906 -4.84 13.70 -21.61
CA SER A 906 -5.84 14.34 -22.46
C SER A 906 -6.51 15.51 -21.74
N LEU A 907 -7.24 16.36 -22.47
CA LEU A 907 -8.00 17.48 -21.90
C LEU A 907 -9.49 17.14 -21.82
N ASP A 908 -10.13 17.47 -20.69
CA ASP A 908 -11.58 17.41 -20.50
C ASP A 908 -12.19 18.80 -20.70
N GLY A 909 -12.41 19.14 -21.97
CA GLY A 909 -12.93 20.44 -22.40
C GLY A 909 -11.87 21.41 -22.90
N ALA A 910 -12.31 22.60 -23.29
CA ALA A 910 -11.43 23.65 -23.81
C ALA A 910 -10.79 24.44 -22.65
N PRO A 911 -9.50 24.81 -22.74
CA PRO A 911 -8.86 25.72 -21.79
C PRO A 911 -9.66 27.02 -21.62
N GLN A 912 -9.87 27.43 -20.38
CA GLN A 912 -10.59 28.64 -20.00
C GLN A 912 -9.62 29.77 -19.70
N ILE A 913 -9.97 31.00 -20.09
CA ILE A 913 -9.16 32.20 -19.84
C ILE A 913 -9.23 32.56 -18.36
N THR A 914 -8.07 32.80 -17.74
CA THR A 914 -7.97 33.44 -16.43
C THR A 914 -7.70 34.93 -16.62
N GLU A 915 -8.46 35.79 -15.93
CA GLU A 915 -8.26 37.25 -15.92
C GLU A 915 -7.33 37.65 -14.78
N THR A 916 -6.20 36.93 -14.69
CA THR A 916 -5.22 37.03 -13.62
C THR A 916 -4.59 38.43 -13.61
N PRO A 917 -4.73 39.21 -12.53
CA PRO A 917 -4.24 40.58 -12.50
C PRO A 917 -2.72 40.60 -12.50
N TYR A 918 -2.14 41.42 -13.37
CA TYR A 918 -0.69 41.54 -13.52
C TYR A 918 0.06 40.22 -13.77
N LEU A 919 -0.56 39.22 -14.40
CA LEU A 919 0.11 37.95 -14.71
C LEU A 919 1.41 38.16 -15.48
N PHE A 920 2.47 37.46 -15.06
CA PHE A 920 3.69 37.26 -15.82
C PHE A 920 3.80 35.82 -16.30
N GLU A 921 3.88 34.86 -15.39
CA GLU A 921 4.18 33.45 -15.64
C GLU A 921 3.99 32.62 -14.35
N ASP A 922 4.62 31.43 -14.24
CA ASP A 922 4.77 30.67 -12.99
C ASP A 922 3.43 30.25 -12.35
N SER A 923 2.62 29.50 -13.10
CA SER A 923 1.34 29.02 -12.56
C SER A 923 1.56 27.88 -11.56
N SER A 924 0.99 28.00 -10.37
CA SER A 924 0.96 26.93 -9.35
C SER A 924 -0.43 26.80 -8.74
N LEU A 925 -0.86 25.57 -8.43
CA LEU A 925 -2.18 25.28 -7.89
C LEU A 925 -2.11 24.33 -6.71
N ILE A 926 -2.77 24.69 -5.61
CA ILE A 926 -3.07 23.75 -4.52
C ILE A 926 -4.52 23.87 -4.08
N LYS A 927 -5.03 22.82 -3.43
CA LYS A 927 -6.31 22.86 -2.73
C LYS A 927 -6.09 22.79 -1.23
N ILE A 928 -6.68 23.72 -0.48
CA ILE A 928 -6.71 23.71 0.98
C ILE A 928 -8.17 23.63 1.43
N GLY A 929 -8.54 22.51 2.05
CA GLY A 929 -9.94 22.20 2.36
C GLY A 929 -10.78 22.19 1.08
N ASN A 930 -11.81 23.03 1.02
CA ASN A 930 -12.68 23.19 -0.16
C ASN A 930 -12.32 24.41 -1.02
N THR A 931 -11.15 25.02 -0.82
CA THR A 931 -10.74 26.25 -1.53
C THR A 931 -9.49 25.99 -2.36
N TRP A 932 -9.56 26.39 -3.62
CA TRP A 932 -8.47 26.35 -4.58
C TRP A 932 -7.65 27.62 -4.48
N TYR A 933 -6.33 27.47 -4.45
CA TYR A 933 -5.35 28.55 -4.41
C TYR A 933 -4.55 28.50 -5.69
N TYR A 934 -4.82 29.43 -6.60
CA TYR A 934 -4.02 29.61 -7.80
C TYR A 934 -3.04 30.77 -7.58
N SER A 935 -1.75 30.46 -7.59
CA SER A 935 -0.66 31.40 -7.41
C SER A 935 0.15 31.60 -8.69
N PHE A 936 0.74 32.79 -8.82
CA PHE A 936 1.42 33.23 -10.03
C PHE A 936 2.45 34.34 -9.75
N CYS A 937 3.42 34.50 -10.64
CA CYS A 937 4.37 35.61 -10.60
C CYS A 937 3.78 36.87 -11.25
N ALA A 938 3.84 38.00 -10.55
CA ALA A 938 3.38 39.29 -11.07
C ALA A 938 4.40 39.91 -12.04
N ASN A 939 3.93 40.61 -13.07
CA ASN A 939 4.82 41.16 -14.10
C ASN A 939 5.62 42.38 -13.64
N TRP A 940 6.60 42.78 -14.46
CA TRP A 940 7.52 43.87 -14.14
C TRP A 940 6.91 45.28 -14.20
N HIS A 941 5.66 45.41 -14.62
CA HIS A 941 4.98 46.68 -14.83
C HIS A 941 3.93 46.97 -13.74
N VAL A 942 4.12 46.46 -12.52
CA VAL A 942 3.28 46.78 -11.36
C VAL A 942 3.63 48.17 -10.84
N PRO A 943 2.72 49.17 -10.91
CA PRO A 943 3.00 50.50 -10.41
C PRO A 943 3.25 50.53 -8.90
N SER A 944 4.11 51.44 -8.44
CA SER A 944 4.31 51.66 -6.99
C SER A 944 2.99 52.03 -6.30
N GLY A 945 2.73 51.42 -5.15
CA GLY A 945 1.49 51.62 -4.39
C GLY A 945 0.29 50.80 -4.87
N THR A 946 0.47 49.87 -5.82
CA THR A 946 -0.60 48.94 -6.24
C THR A 946 -1.19 48.20 -5.05
N ASN A 947 -2.52 48.16 -4.99
CA ASN A 947 -3.28 47.47 -3.96
C ASN A 947 -4.54 46.87 -4.58
N ILE A 948 -4.78 45.58 -4.34
CA ILE A 948 -6.00 44.87 -4.76
C ILE A 948 -6.59 44.21 -3.52
N ASN A 949 -7.86 44.49 -3.22
CA ASN A 949 -8.58 43.95 -2.06
C ASN A 949 -7.85 44.15 -0.71
N GLY A 950 -7.14 45.26 -0.54
CA GLY A 950 -6.38 45.56 0.68
C GLY A 950 -4.97 44.95 0.72
N VAL A 951 -4.57 44.19 -0.30
CA VAL A 951 -3.25 43.55 -0.39
C VAL A 951 -2.34 44.35 -1.33
N SER A 952 -1.19 44.77 -0.82
CA SER A 952 -0.14 45.42 -1.61
C SER A 952 0.93 44.41 -2.04
N PHE A 953 1.37 44.55 -3.28
CA PHE A 953 2.41 43.73 -3.92
C PHE A 953 3.17 44.57 -4.95
N GLY A 954 4.35 44.10 -5.36
CA GLY A 954 5.20 44.74 -6.36
C GLY A 954 5.50 43.84 -7.55
N SER A 955 6.42 44.31 -8.40
CA SER A 955 6.88 43.57 -9.57
C SER A 955 7.58 42.27 -9.18
N ALA A 956 7.26 41.18 -9.88
CA ALA A 956 7.82 39.85 -9.68
C ALA A 956 7.65 39.28 -8.25
N ASP A 957 6.65 39.77 -7.50
CA ASP A 957 6.14 39.10 -6.30
C ASP A 957 5.21 37.95 -6.71
N ILE A 958 5.18 36.89 -5.91
CA ILE A 958 4.22 35.80 -6.04
C ILE A 958 2.91 36.18 -5.37
N CYS A 959 1.87 36.28 -6.18
CA CYS A 959 0.51 36.58 -5.76
C CYS A 959 -0.37 35.34 -5.87
N TYR A 960 -1.54 35.35 -5.22
CA TYR A 960 -2.51 34.28 -5.36
C TYR A 960 -3.96 34.74 -5.28
N MET A 961 -4.81 33.95 -5.92
CA MET A 961 -6.25 34.08 -5.93
C MET A 961 -6.88 32.84 -5.30
N THR A 962 -8.10 32.97 -4.79
CA THR A 962 -8.85 31.84 -4.21
C THR A 962 -10.22 31.66 -4.87
N SER A 963 -10.62 30.41 -5.10
CA SER A 963 -11.93 30.05 -5.64
C SER A 963 -12.48 28.79 -5.00
N SER A 964 -13.81 28.62 -4.94
CA SER A 964 -14.44 27.33 -4.61
C SER A 964 -14.56 26.39 -5.81
N ASN A 965 -14.30 26.88 -7.03
CA ASN A 965 -14.32 26.12 -8.26
C ASN A 965 -12.92 26.21 -8.94
N PRO A 966 -12.27 25.09 -9.27
CA PRO A 966 -10.94 25.07 -9.86
C PRO A 966 -10.87 25.75 -11.23
N LEU A 967 -11.99 25.82 -11.96
CA LEU A 967 -12.08 26.53 -13.23
C LEU A 967 -12.35 28.05 -13.08
N GLY A 968 -12.46 28.54 -11.84
CA GLY A 968 -12.64 29.95 -11.53
C GLY A 968 -14.07 30.32 -11.10
N PRO A 969 -14.40 31.62 -11.07
CA PRO A 969 -13.73 32.71 -11.77
C PRO A 969 -12.37 33.09 -11.17
N TRP A 970 -11.38 33.27 -12.03
CA TRP A 970 -10.03 33.73 -11.70
C TRP A 970 -9.83 35.15 -12.20
N ASN A 971 -10.08 36.14 -11.33
CA ASN A 971 -10.01 37.56 -11.67
C ASN A 971 -9.69 38.44 -10.45
N LYS A 972 -9.64 39.77 -10.64
CA LYS A 972 -9.37 40.75 -9.56
C LYS A 972 -10.22 40.56 -8.29
N SER A 973 -11.47 40.09 -8.39
CA SER A 973 -12.32 39.85 -7.21
C SER A 973 -11.90 38.64 -6.37
N SER A 974 -11.28 37.64 -7.01
CA SER A 974 -10.73 36.46 -6.34
C SER A 974 -9.31 36.66 -5.78
N PHE A 975 -8.68 37.82 -6.04
CA PHE A 975 -7.35 38.15 -5.53
C PHE A 975 -7.35 38.20 -4.01
N LYS A 976 -6.51 37.35 -3.41
CA LYS A 976 -6.54 37.07 -1.98
C LYS A 976 -5.28 37.50 -1.24
N GLY A 977 -4.11 37.39 -1.86
CA GLY A 977 -2.87 37.66 -1.15
C GLY A 977 -1.61 37.67 -2.02
N MET A 978 -0.51 38.01 -1.35
CA MET A 978 0.86 37.88 -1.83
C MET A 978 1.58 36.91 -0.91
N VAL A 979 2.09 35.80 -1.45
CA VAL A 979 2.69 34.72 -0.65
C VAL A 979 4.20 34.90 -0.51
N PHE A 980 4.90 35.39 -1.53
CA PHE A 980 6.36 35.47 -1.53
C PHE A 980 6.84 36.70 -2.31
N ARG A 981 7.74 37.49 -1.73
CA ARG A 981 8.27 38.70 -2.41
C ARG A 981 9.35 38.33 -3.42
N ASN A 982 9.64 39.21 -4.38
CA ASN A 982 10.78 39.03 -5.28
C ASN A 982 12.08 38.76 -4.50
N THR A 983 12.88 37.79 -4.95
CA THR A 983 14.16 37.42 -4.28
C THR A 983 15.10 38.61 -4.11
N GLY A 984 15.15 39.53 -5.08
CA GLY A 984 15.96 40.74 -5.00
C GLY A 984 15.45 41.72 -3.93
N SER A 985 14.14 41.90 -3.84
CA SER A 985 13.51 42.73 -2.79
C SER A 985 13.69 42.12 -1.39
N GLN A 986 13.75 40.80 -1.30
CA GLN A 986 14.09 40.07 -0.07
C GLN A 986 15.60 40.06 0.22
N LYS A 987 16.44 40.58 -0.67
CA LYS A 987 17.91 40.53 -0.59
C LYS A 987 18.46 39.10 -0.51
N ILE A 988 17.70 38.16 -1.06
CA ILE A 988 18.15 36.78 -1.21
C ILE A 988 19.17 36.74 -2.32
N ASP A 989 19.01 37.45 -3.44
CA ASP A 989 19.99 37.56 -4.53
C ASP A 989 19.93 38.94 -5.20
N ASN A 990 20.53 39.08 -6.39
CA ASN A 990 20.51 40.32 -7.17
C ASN A 990 19.20 40.55 -7.97
N GLY A 991 18.10 39.85 -7.64
CA GLY A 991 16.81 39.92 -8.35
C GLY A 991 16.67 38.85 -9.43
N GLY A 992 15.73 39.04 -10.35
CA GLY A 992 15.30 38.03 -11.33
C GLY A 992 13.80 37.81 -11.24
N ASN A 993 13.21 37.07 -12.17
CA ASN A 993 11.83 36.61 -12.05
C ASN A 993 11.74 35.57 -10.91
N ASN A 994 10.65 35.62 -10.14
CA ASN A 994 10.33 34.51 -9.24
C ASN A 994 9.70 33.37 -10.05
N HIS A 995 9.97 32.14 -9.64
CA HIS A 995 9.18 30.94 -9.94
C HIS A 995 9.00 30.14 -8.66
N HIS A 996 7.83 29.54 -8.42
CA HIS A 996 7.52 28.89 -7.15
C HIS A 996 6.56 27.70 -7.24
N SER A 997 6.51 26.94 -6.15
CA SER A 997 5.43 26.00 -5.84
C SER A 997 5.04 26.12 -4.38
N ILE A 998 3.74 26.20 -4.10
CA ILE A 998 3.22 26.05 -2.73
C ILE A 998 3.02 24.56 -2.48
N ILE A 999 3.54 24.05 -1.37
CA ILE A 999 3.61 22.61 -1.08
C ILE A 999 2.98 22.35 0.28
N TYR A 1000 2.21 21.27 0.41
CA TYR A 1000 1.81 20.69 1.69
C TYR A 1000 2.53 19.36 1.89
N PHE A 1001 3.31 19.22 2.96
CA PHE A 1001 4.07 18.01 3.26
C PHE A 1001 4.24 17.85 4.77
N LYS A 1002 3.97 16.65 5.31
CA LYS A 1002 4.07 16.31 6.75
C LYS A 1002 3.50 17.41 7.66
N ASP A 1003 2.23 17.75 7.44
CA ASP A 1003 1.43 18.71 8.22
C ASP A 1003 1.90 20.17 8.21
N LYS A 1004 2.75 20.53 7.24
CA LYS A 1004 3.27 21.87 7.09
C LYS A 1004 3.14 22.37 5.65
N TYR A 1005 3.08 23.69 5.52
CA TYR A 1005 3.14 24.36 4.23
C TYR A 1005 4.54 24.88 3.95
N TYR A 1006 4.93 24.85 2.68
CA TYR A 1006 6.22 25.34 2.21
C TYR A 1006 6.04 26.12 0.91
N VAL A 1007 7.03 26.97 0.60
CA VAL A 1007 7.20 27.52 -0.74
C VAL A 1007 8.58 27.11 -1.24
N ALA A 1008 8.61 26.27 -2.27
CA ALA A 1008 9.81 26.06 -3.07
C ALA A 1008 9.90 27.20 -4.09
N TYR A 1009 11.09 27.76 -4.28
CA TYR A 1009 11.32 28.88 -5.21
C TYR A 1009 12.76 28.86 -5.70
N HIS A 1010 13.05 29.46 -6.86
CA HIS A 1010 14.44 29.60 -7.30
C HIS A 1010 15.09 30.92 -6.88
N ALA A 1011 16.42 30.92 -6.83
CA ALA A 1011 17.23 32.13 -6.70
C ALA A 1011 18.62 31.92 -7.33
N ARG A 1012 19.43 32.97 -7.38
CA ARG A 1012 20.75 32.98 -8.03
C ARG A 1012 21.92 32.96 -7.06
N GLN A 1013 21.67 32.67 -5.79
CA GLN A 1013 22.71 32.68 -4.76
C GLN A 1013 23.85 31.69 -5.04
N HIS A 1014 23.52 30.52 -5.60
CA HIS A 1014 24.54 29.52 -5.90
C HIS A 1014 25.59 30.04 -6.89
N GLU A 1015 25.17 30.60 -8.03
CA GLU A 1015 26.11 31.16 -9.02
C GLU A 1015 26.87 32.38 -8.48
N MET A 1016 26.22 33.20 -7.65
CA MET A 1016 26.84 34.37 -7.03
C MET A 1016 27.98 33.95 -6.11
N ARG A 1017 27.77 32.90 -5.30
CA ARG A 1017 28.80 32.36 -4.41
C ARG A 1017 29.96 31.73 -5.16
N MET A 1018 29.69 31.11 -6.30
CA MET A 1018 30.72 30.63 -7.22
C MET A 1018 31.54 31.77 -7.85
N GLY A 1019 31.14 33.03 -7.66
CA GLY A 1019 31.83 34.20 -8.20
C GLY A 1019 31.58 34.39 -9.69
N VAL A 1020 30.56 33.76 -10.26
CA VAL A 1020 30.20 33.88 -11.68
C VAL A 1020 30.00 35.36 -12.02
N ASN A 1021 30.69 35.82 -13.07
CA ASN A 1021 30.67 37.23 -13.50
C ASN A 1021 31.00 38.22 -12.36
N GLY A 1022 31.99 37.90 -11.53
CA GLY A 1022 32.39 38.73 -10.39
C GLY A 1022 31.31 38.84 -9.32
N GLY A 1023 30.48 37.81 -9.16
CA GLY A 1023 29.36 37.77 -8.21
C GLY A 1023 28.09 38.45 -8.70
N LYS A 1024 28.05 38.95 -9.94
CA LYS A 1024 26.83 39.51 -10.56
C LYS A 1024 25.90 38.42 -11.10
N GLY A 1025 26.43 37.23 -11.40
CA GLY A 1025 25.69 36.13 -11.98
C GLY A 1025 25.51 36.24 -13.50
N PHE A 1026 25.10 35.13 -14.09
CA PHE A 1026 24.73 34.92 -15.48
C PHE A 1026 23.35 34.24 -15.60
N ASN A 1027 22.53 34.35 -14.56
CA ASN A 1027 21.16 33.85 -14.49
C ASN A 1027 21.04 32.31 -14.41
N TYR A 1028 22.02 31.65 -13.79
CA TYR A 1028 21.91 30.25 -13.39
C TYR A 1028 21.22 30.13 -12.04
N ARG A 1029 20.09 29.43 -11.99
CA ARG A 1029 19.19 29.44 -10.85
C ARG A 1029 19.29 28.15 -10.05
N SER A 1030 19.00 28.22 -8.76
CA SER A 1030 18.98 27.06 -7.85
C SER A 1030 17.78 27.15 -6.95
N THR A 1031 17.16 25.99 -6.71
CA THR A 1031 15.95 25.87 -5.92
C THR A 1031 16.27 26.01 -4.44
N GLN A 1032 15.39 26.69 -3.73
CA GLN A 1032 15.38 26.94 -2.30
C GLN A 1032 13.98 26.61 -1.76
N ILE A 1033 13.87 26.38 -0.46
CA ILE A 1033 12.60 26.12 0.20
C ILE A 1033 12.56 26.76 1.59
N ASN A 1034 11.41 27.34 1.93
CA ASN A 1034 11.14 27.89 3.25
C ASN A 1034 9.74 27.49 3.72
N GLU A 1035 9.56 27.39 5.04
CA GLU A 1035 8.25 27.12 5.65
C GLU A 1035 7.31 28.31 5.43
N ALA A 1036 6.09 28.01 5.04
CA ALA A 1036 5.03 28.98 4.82
C ALA A 1036 4.02 28.92 5.96
N THR A 1037 3.51 30.08 6.36
CA THR A 1037 2.45 30.18 7.37
C THR A 1037 1.10 30.27 6.68
N PHE A 1038 0.23 29.30 6.96
CA PHE A 1038 -1.19 29.37 6.60
C PHE A 1038 -2.02 29.85 7.80
N ASN A 1039 -2.77 30.93 7.60
CA ASN A 1039 -3.72 31.43 8.58
C ASN A 1039 -5.13 30.97 8.22
N ALA A 1040 -5.63 29.95 8.92
CA ALA A 1040 -6.96 29.39 8.69
C ALA A 1040 -8.10 30.39 8.94
N GLY A 1041 -7.91 31.37 9.84
CA GLY A 1041 -8.96 32.32 10.22
C GLY A 1041 -9.34 33.29 9.10
N ASN A 1042 -8.42 33.60 8.20
CA ASN A 1042 -8.66 34.48 7.06
C ASN A 1042 -8.28 33.83 5.70
N GLY A 1043 -7.76 32.60 5.71
CA GLY A 1043 -7.36 31.85 4.54
C GLY A 1043 -6.12 32.39 3.82
N THR A 1044 -5.21 33.11 4.50
CA THR A 1044 -4.01 33.67 3.87
C THR A 1044 -2.76 32.81 4.03
N ILE A 1045 -1.93 32.72 3.00
CA ILE A 1045 -0.61 32.07 3.01
C ILE A 1045 0.49 33.13 2.84
N THR A 1046 1.56 33.05 3.64
CA THR A 1046 2.74 33.91 3.54
C THR A 1046 4.03 33.14 3.79
N CYS A 1047 5.10 33.49 3.09
CA CYS A 1047 6.43 32.92 3.23
C CYS A 1047 7.49 34.02 3.09
N ASN A 1048 8.59 33.91 3.85
CA ASN A 1048 9.79 34.73 3.68
C ASN A 1048 10.96 33.80 3.37
N GLY A 1049 11.74 34.14 2.35
CA GLY A 1049 12.87 33.32 1.93
C GLY A 1049 14.16 33.72 2.65
N ASP A 1050 14.99 32.74 2.94
CA ASP A 1050 16.33 32.94 3.49
C ASP A 1050 17.27 31.76 3.15
N MET A 1051 18.56 31.90 3.50
CA MET A 1051 19.53 30.82 3.30
C MET A 1051 19.45 29.73 4.38
N LYS A 1052 18.87 30.04 5.55
CA LYS A 1052 18.70 29.06 6.64
C LYS A 1052 17.80 27.92 6.16
N GLY A 1053 16.75 28.24 5.41
CA GLY A 1053 15.80 27.29 4.86
C GLY A 1053 14.98 26.57 5.93
N VAL A 1054 14.50 25.38 5.58
CA VAL A 1054 13.69 24.54 6.47
C VAL A 1054 14.60 23.77 7.42
N SER A 1055 14.23 23.70 8.70
CA SER A 1055 14.91 22.81 9.67
C SER A 1055 14.46 21.38 9.44
N ALA A 1056 15.32 20.40 9.75
CA ALA A 1056 14.97 19.00 9.62
C ALA A 1056 13.68 18.69 10.39
N ILE A 1057 12.76 18.00 9.73
CA ILE A 1057 11.47 17.61 10.30
C ILE A 1057 11.42 16.13 10.69
N ASP A 1058 12.48 15.39 10.41
CA ASP A 1058 12.63 13.96 10.72
C ASP A 1058 14.12 13.61 10.88
N THR A 1059 14.43 12.41 11.37
CA THR A 1059 15.80 11.88 11.48
C THR A 1059 16.14 10.91 10.35
N LEU A 1060 17.40 10.89 9.94
CA LEU A 1060 17.92 9.89 9.00
C LEU A 1060 18.31 8.62 9.76
N ASP A 1061 17.81 7.47 9.29
CA ASP A 1061 18.11 6.15 9.86
C ASP A 1061 19.39 5.56 9.22
N PRO A 1062 20.53 5.50 9.95
CA PRO A 1062 21.79 4.99 9.41
C PRO A 1062 21.80 3.48 9.21
N TYR A 1063 20.82 2.75 9.76
CA TYR A 1063 20.75 1.28 9.71
C TYR A 1063 20.00 0.77 8.48
N LYS A 1064 19.47 1.67 7.64
CA LYS A 1064 18.96 1.36 6.31
C LYS A 1064 20.00 1.74 5.26
N ARG A 1065 19.88 1.17 4.06
CA ARG A 1065 20.65 1.63 2.90
C ARG A 1065 20.36 3.12 2.67
N VAL A 1066 21.40 3.94 2.71
CA VAL A 1066 21.35 5.35 2.34
C VAL A 1066 22.21 5.54 1.09
N GLU A 1067 21.60 6.01 0.00
CA GLU A 1067 22.34 6.36 -1.21
C GLU A 1067 23.36 7.47 -0.90
N ALA A 1068 24.57 7.38 -1.43
CA ALA A 1068 25.63 8.35 -1.18
C ALA A 1068 25.26 9.76 -1.67
N GLU A 1069 24.48 9.84 -2.74
CA GLU A 1069 23.87 11.06 -3.25
C GLU A 1069 22.69 11.60 -2.41
N THR A 1070 22.38 10.98 -1.26
CA THR A 1070 21.51 11.55 -0.23
C THR A 1070 22.34 12.40 0.69
N MET A 1071 22.20 13.72 0.59
CA MET A 1071 23.10 14.65 1.28
C MET A 1071 22.40 15.95 1.64
N GLN A 1072 22.81 16.53 2.76
CA GLN A 1072 22.44 17.89 3.15
C GLN A 1072 23.41 18.91 2.55
N ASN A 1073 24.70 18.56 2.47
CA ASN A 1073 25.73 19.40 1.89
C ASN A 1073 26.86 18.57 1.26
N GLN A 1074 27.60 19.17 0.35
CA GLN A 1074 28.77 18.58 -0.30
C GLN A 1074 29.73 19.66 -0.80
N ALA A 1075 30.96 19.28 -1.12
CA ALA A 1075 31.86 20.12 -1.90
C ALA A 1075 32.66 19.30 -2.92
N GLY A 1076 32.65 19.78 -4.17
CA GLY A 1076 33.51 19.32 -5.26
C GLY A 1076 33.06 18.06 -6.01
N ILE A 1077 31.97 17.41 -5.59
CA ILE A 1077 31.51 16.16 -6.21
C ILE A 1077 30.58 16.40 -7.40
N ASN A 1078 30.33 15.33 -8.15
CA ASN A 1078 29.28 15.23 -9.16
C ASN A 1078 28.40 13.99 -8.90
N VAL A 1079 27.25 13.90 -9.59
CA VAL A 1079 26.35 12.75 -9.53
C VAL A 1079 26.05 12.26 -10.95
N ARG A 1080 26.16 10.94 -11.19
CA ARG A 1080 25.93 10.31 -12.49
C ARG A 1080 24.83 9.26 -12.41
N GLY A 1081 23.91 9.28 -13.37
CA GLY A 1081 22.79 8.33 -13.48
C GLY A 1081 21.45 9.03 -13.64
N VAL A 1082 20.38 8.23 -13.75
CA VAL A 1082 18.98 8.68 -13.75
C VAL A 1082 18.17 7.65 -12.96
N GLY A 1083 17.40 8.11 -11.98
CA GLY A 1083 16.71 7.25 -11.02
C GLY A 1083 17.66 6.77 -9.92
N ASN A 1084 18.39 5.69 -10.20
CA ASN A 1084 19.50 5.23 -9.35
C ASN A 1084 20.79 5.91 -9.82
N THR A 1085 21.52 6.57 -8.93
CA THR A 1085 22.71 7.35 -9.30
C THR A 1085 23.92 6.95 -8.46
N VAL A 1086 25.02 7.66 -8.63
CA VAL A 1086 26.29 7.43 -7.91
C VAL A 1086 27.03 8.75 -7.79
N VAL A 1087 27.65 9.00 -6.63
CA VAL A 1087 28.58 10.12 -6.45
C VAL A 1087 29.86 9.82 -7.24
N THR A 1088 30.32 10.77 -8.04
CA THR A 1088 31.46 10.60 -8.97
C THR A 1088 32.20 11.92 -9.19
N ASP A 1089 33.20 11.92 -10.09
CA ASP A 1089 34.10 13.04 -10.40
C ASP A 1089 34.73 13.70 -9.15
N VAL A 1090 34.87 12.90 -8.10
CA VAL A 1090 35.46 13.29 -6.82
C VAL A 1090 36.94 13.58 -7.02
N ASN A 1091 37.42 14.68 -6.43
CA ASN A 1091 38.83 15.00 -6.27
C ASN A 1091 39.26 14.81 -4.81
N LYS A 1092 40.56 14.64 -4.60
CA LYS A 1092 41.15 14.62 -3.26
C LYS A 1092 40.80 15.91 -2.50
N GLY A 1093 40.13 15.77 -1.35
CA GLY A 1093 39.68 16.89 -0.51
C GLY A 1093 38.20 17.19 -0.59
N ASP A 1094 37.49 16.59 -1.56
CA ASP A 1094 36.05 16.69 -1.67
C ASP A 1094 35.36 15.90 -0.55
N TRP A 1095 34.08 16.19 -0.34
CA TRP A 1095 33.31 15.54 0.72
C TRP A 1095 31.80 15.65 0.50
N ILE A 1096 31.05 14.74 1.15
CA ILE A 1096 29.60 14.83 1.33
C ILE A 1096 29.24 14.80 2.82
N ARG A 1097 28.10 15.39 3.18
CA ARG A 1097 27.56 15.42 4.54
C ARG A 1097 26.08 15.08 4.55
N VAL A 1098 25.70 14.22 5.49
CA VAL A 1098 24.31 14.05 5.94
C VAL A 1098 24.14 14.59 7.35
N THR A 1099 22.93 15.05 7.68
CA THR A 1099 22.60 15.61 8.99
C THR A 1099 21.49 14.85 9.67
N ASN A 1100 21.39 14.99 10.99
CA ASN A 1100 20.37 14.38 11.84
C ASN A 1100 20.29 12.85 11.73
N VAL A 1101 21.46 12.21 11.67
CA VAL A 1101 21.59 10.76 11.64
C VAL A 1101 21.39 10.20 13.04
N LYS A 1102 20.43 9.29 13.23
CA LYS A 1102 20.06 8.76 14.55
C LYS A 1102 20.72 7.42 14.83
N PHE A 1103 21.72 7.41 15.70
CA PHE A 1103 22.36 6.22 16.25
C PHE A 1103 21.71 5.83 17.58
N ASP A 1104 20.71 4.94 17.52
CA ASP A 1104 20.02 4.39 18.69
C ASP A 1104 20.39 2.92 18.99
N LYS A 1105 21.36 2.37 18.27
CA LYS A 1105 21.94 1.04 18.48
C LYS A 1105 23.46 1.12 18.59
N LYS A 1106 24.08 0.15 19.28
CA LYS A 1106 25.53 -0.01 19.25
C LYS A 1106 25.96 -0.34 17.84
N THR A 1107 26.95 0.38 17.32
CA THR A 1107 27.37 0.31 15.93
C THR A 1107 28.81 -0.18 15.86
N ALA A 1108 29.04 -1.27 15.12
CA ALA A 1108 30.35 -1.89 15.03
C ALA A 1108 30.90 -1.90 13.59
N VAL A 1109 30.01 -1.88 12.59
CA VAL A 1109 30.39 -2.01 11.18
C VAL A 1109 29.72 -0.94 10.33
N LEU A 1110 30.47 -0.43 9.36
CA LEU A 1110 29.98 0.39 8.26
C LEU A 1110 30.14 -0.38 6.94
N LYS A 1111 29.02 -0.66 6.28
CA LYS A 1111 28.95 -1.17 4.91
C LYS A 1111 28.90 -0.01 3.93
N ALA A 1112 29.68 -0.09 2.86
CA ALA A 1112 29.71 0.91 1.81
C ALA A 1112 29.97 0.26 0.45
N LYS A 1113 29.42 0.82 -0.62
CA LYS A 1113 29.73 0.41 -2.00
C LYS A 1113 30.47 1.52 -2.73
N ALA A 1114 31.76 1.29 -2.99
CA ALA A 1114 32.65 2.29 -3.58
C ALA A 1114 33.67 1.63 -4.54
N GLY A 1115 34.27 2.43 -5.41
CA GLY A 1115 35.27 1.99 -6.38
C GLY A 1115 36.09 3.18 -6.88
N SER A 1116 37.26 2.91 -7.44
CA SER A 1116 38.11 3.95 -8.06
C SER A 1116 39.06 3.30 -9.03
N LYS A 1117 39.49 4.00 -10.08
CA LYS A 1117 40.51 3.50 -11.01
C LYS A 1117 41.83 3.12 -10.30
N ASN A 1118 42.22 3.90 -9.29
CA ASN A 1118 43.53 3.75 -8.62
C ASN A 1118 43.40 3.35 -7.14
N GLY A 1119 42.18 3.13 -6.66
CA GLY A 1119 41.88 2.98 -5.23
C GLY A 1119 41.93 4.31 -4.47
N GLY A 1120 41.60 4.28 -3.19
CA GLY A 1120 41.56 5.48 -2.34
C GLY A 1120 41.00 5.17 -0.96
N VAL A 1121 40.71 6.21 -0.18
CA VAL A 1121 40.14 6.06 1.16
C VAL A 1121 39.05 7.11 1.34
N ILE A 1122 37.94 6.73 1.96
CA ILE A 1122 36.92 7.65 2.45
C ILE A 1122 37.00 7.69 3.97
N LYS A 1123 37.29 8.86 4.54
CA LYS A 1123 37.26 9.09 5.98
C LYS A 1123 35.84 9.46 6.38
N VAL A 1124 35.27 8.71 7.33
CA VAL A 1124 33.96 9.00 7.92
C VAL A 1124 34.17 9.66 9.27
N CYS A 1125 33.51 10.79 9.54
CA CYS A 1125 33.66 11.53 10.79
C CYS A 1125 32.36 12.26 11.18
N THR A 1126 32.16 12.50 12.48
CA THR A 1126 30.95 13.20 12.99
C THR A 1126 31.07 14.72 12.96
N LYS A 1127 32.26 15.23 12.68
CA LYS A 1127 32.58 16.63 12.45
C LYS A 1127 33.57 16.70 11.31
N GLN A 1128 33.49 17.72 10.46
CA GLN A 1128 34.33 17.85 9.27
C GLN A 1128 35.84 17.78 9.55
N ASN A 1129 36.28 18.33 10.68
CA ASN A 1129 37.68 18.27 11.15
C ASN A 1129 37.87 17.33 12.35
N GLY A 1130 36.90 16.44 12.60
CA GLY A 1130 36.91 15.52 13.72
C GLY A 1130 37.76 14.27 13.46
N ASP A 1131 37.89 13.47 14.51
CA ASP A 1131 38.49 12.14 14.42
C ASP A 1131 37.64 11.24 13.52
N ALA A 1132 38.30 10.30 12.84
CA ALA A 1132 37.59 9.31 12.06
C ALA A 1132 36.79 8.40 12.98
N VAL A 1133 35.55 8.11 12.57
CA VAL A 1133 34.73 7.04 13.13
C VAL A 1133 34.74 5.81 12.23
N ALA A 1134 35.22 5.92 10.98
CA ALA A 1134 35.57 4.78 10.13
C ALA A 1134 36.49 5.23 8.98
N TYR A 1135 37.21 4.28 8.38
CA TYR A 1135 37.90 4.47 7.09
C TYR A 1135 37.41 3.41 6.10
N ILE A 1136 36.85 3.85 4.98
CA ILE A 1136 36.45 2.98 3.87
C ILE A 1136 37.64 2.87 2.92
N ASP A 1137 38.31 1.71 2.88
CA ASP A 1137 39.35 1.43 1.89
C ASP A 1137 38.68 1.14 0.53
N VAL A 1138 38.86 2.05 -0.42
CA VAL A 1138 38.20 2.00 -1.73
C VAL A 1138 39.05 1.15 -2.67
N PRO A 1139 38.54 0.01 -3.17
CA PRO A 1139 39.31 -0.86 -4.03
C PRO A 1139 39.59 -0.23 -5.39
N ALA A 1140 40.73 -0.59 -5.98
CA ALA A 1140 41.00 -0.30 -7.38
C ALA A 1140 40.12 -1.15 -8.32
N GLY A 1141 39.48 -0.53 -9.30
CA GLY A 1141 38.53 -1.15 -10.23
C GLY A 1141 37.10 -0.67 -10.05
N ASP A 1142 36.15 -1.52 -10.45
CA ASP A 1142 34.71 -1.22 -10.39
C ASP A 1142 34.18 -1.11 -8.95
N LEU A 1143 33.00 -0.50 -8.80
CA LEU A 1143 32.25 -0.43 -7.52
C LEU A 1143 32.12 -1.80 -6.87
N ARG A 1144 32.51 -1.91 -5.59
CA ARG A 1144 32.36 -3.12 -4.78
C ARG A 1144 31.89 -2.76 -3.39
N GLU A 1145 31.16 -3.68 -2.79
CA GLU A 1145 30.80 -3.60 -1.38
C GLU A 1145 32.04 -3.89 -0.51
N VAL A 1146 32.20 -3.07 0.52
CA VAL A 1146 33.23 -3.20 1.55
C VAL A 1146 32.58 -3.00 2.92
N GLU A 1147 33.07 -3.72 3.91
CA GLU A 1147 32.67 -3.58 5.31
C GLU A 1147 33.89 -3.18 6.12
N VAL A 1148 33.75 -2.12 6.92
CA VAL A 1148 34.86 -1.55 7.71
C VAL A 1148 34.46 -1.35 9.16
N PRO A 1149 35.40 -1.48 10.11
CA PRO A 1149 35.11 -1.28 11.53
C PRO A 1149 34.78 0.19 11.82
N VAL A 1150 33.87 0.39 12.78
CA VAL A 1150 33.55 1.70 13.35
C VAL A 1150 34.34 1.92 14.63
N PHE A 1151 34.95 3.09 14.78
CA PHE A 1151 35.75 3.49 15.93
C PHE A 1151 34.90 4.25 16.95
N GLY A 1152 35.00 3.85 18.22
CA GLY A 1152 34.29 4.47 19.32
C GLY A 1152 32.78 4.19 19.31
N ASP A 1153 32.08 4.69 20.33
CA ASP A 1153 30.63 4.50 20.46
C ASP A 1153 29.87 5.69 19.85
N LEU A 1154 29.23 5.47 18.69
CA LEU A 1154 28.27 6.40 18.11
C LEU A 1154 26.94 6.29 18.86
N SER A 1155 26.36 7.42 19.29
CA SER A 1155 25.07 7.46 19.98
C SER A 1155 24.34 8.78 19.77
N GLY A 1156 23.01 8.74 19.90
CA GLY A 1156 22.16 9.91 19.75
C GLY A 1156 22.02 10.38 18.30
N THR A 1157 21.75 11.67 18.11
CA THR A 1157 21.62 12.27 16.77
C THR A 1157 22.86 13.08 16.45
N THR A 1158 23.54 12.75 15.34
CA THR A 1158 24.76 13.44 14.88
C THR A 1158 24.78 13.58 13.37
N ASP A 1159 25.66 14.44 12.87
CA ASP A 1159 25.96 14.53 11.44
C ASP A 1159 27.06 13.52 11.08
N LEU A 1160 27.14 13.17 9.79
CA LEU A 1160 28.25 12.40 9.23
C LEU A 1160 28.83 13.13 8.02
N TYR A 1161 30.16 13.12 7.95
CA TYR A 1161 30.96 13.60 6.84
C TYR A 1161 31.73 12.44 6.22
N PHE A 1162 31.71 12.34 4.90
CA PHE A 1162 32.51 11.41 4.12
C PHE A 1162 33.51 12.22 3.30
N ILE A 1163 34.80 12.10 3.62
CA ILE A 1163 35.89 12.90 3.02
C ILE A 1163 36.74 12.00 2.14
N PHE A 1164 37.01 12.43 0.91
CA PHE A 1164 37.68 11.61 -0.10
C PHE A 1164 39.18 11.89 -0.18
N SER A 1165 40.01 10.85 -0.13
CA SER A 1165 41.47 10.97 -0.12
C SER A 1165 42.14 10.99 -1.51
N ALA A 1166 41.40 10.67 -2.56
CA ALA A 1166 41.93 10.42 -3.89
C ALA A 1166 40.93 10.81 -4.98
N ASP A 1167 41.46 11.10 -6.17
CA ASP A 1167 40.67 11.46 -7.34
C ASP A 1167 39.97 10.24 -7.96
N GLY A 1168 38.80 10.45 -8.54
CA GLY A 1168 38.04 9.44 -9.28
C GLY A 1168 37.40 8.35 -8.42
N ILE A 1169 37.16 8.61 -7.13
CA ILE A 1169 36.33 7.74 -6.30
C ILE A 1169 34.86 7.84 -6.75
N GLU A 1170 34.24 6.69 -6.97
CA GLU A 1170 32.80 6.54 -7.09
C GLU A 1170 32.22 5.95 -5.80
N PHE A 1171 31.10 6.49 -5.33
CA PHE A 1171 30.44 6.07 -4.09
C PHE A 1171 28.93 5.97 -4.30
N ASP A 1172 28.37 4.76 -4.08
CA ASP A 1172 26.99 4.38 -4.42
C ASP A 1172 26.08 4.46 -3.19
N TYR A 1173 26.40 3.73 -2.11
CA TYR A 1173 25.59 3.77 -0.88
C TYR A 1173 26.41 3.42 0.37
N TRP A 1174 25.82 3.69 1.54
CA TRP A 1174 26.34 3.27 2.85
C TRP A 1174 25.23 2.81 3.81
N GLN A 1175 25.62 2.04 4.83
CA GLN A 1175 24.73 1.50 5.88
C GLN A 1175 25.54 1.08 7.11
N PHE A 1176 25.11 1.46 8.32
CA PHE A 1176 25.69 0.99 9.58
C PHE A 1176 24.98 -0.26 10.11
N SER A 1177 25.68 -1.07 10.90
CA SER A 1177 25.12 -2.22 11.63
C SER A 1177 25.79 -2.45 12.99
#